data_AF-A0A7Y5DI14-F1
#
_entry.id   AF-A0A7Y5DI14-F1
#
_cell.length_a   1.000
_cell.length_b   1.000
_cell.length_c   1.000
_cell.angle_alpha   90.00
_cell.angle_beta   90.00
_cell.angle_gamma   90.00
#
_symmetry.space_group_name_H-M   'P 1'
#
loop_
_entity.id
_entity.type
_entity.pdbx_description
1 polymer ?
#
loop_
_entity_poly.entity_id
_entity_poly.type
_entity_poly.pdbx_seq_one_letter_code
_entity_poly.pdbx_strand_id
1 'polypeptide(L)'
;MNQHRNSFIWALVVILALVVSLSGCGAGKPLPGSGAIPVDGVTGVAATGAPIFGIVTLKDASTPSKVLTTSTASDGTFIFDTATLKAPFILSVTSNGNTYYSIATEGSGITNINPLTTMVVSMAAGGADLKVFYNAWYAQNSMAAVLNLPTADAAAQTTLATVLGQFGVTGSLINANYVANHTGADAMLDVIGITVSATGTITLTNIANASVIFTAPAANISSGTVIAANVPAVPVQTAGAVLYANNCTKCHGDINNSSIIGRSSVPQIMGAIASDFGGMSVMGALSAENIQSISDAIPTTQATPAAPGTLSGATLYGNNCASCHGPLATSTKLNVTIVRLQNAISANTGNMGRFSTLNATDLNAIVVALNPVSTTPTTPTTTLDGATIYATNCSGCHNPLATSTKKGLTWARFTAAVTTNVAATGMTSAANLSIAEIQAIISVMPALPVDGPSLYETKCSSCHGVLASSFKGGATVTRINTGITNNPTQMGALGLSANDITLIANALATIAPPVTLDGPGLYAANCSNCHGTLASSAKGGATVTRINTGITNNPGPMGSFATSLTAAQIQLIATSLAAVAPPAVALDGPGLYAANCAGCHGALASSTKGGATAIRINNGITANPVQMGGLALNATQINLIAGALAGIAPPPVALDGAGLYAANCASCHGALASSAKGGATAARINAGIANNAVQMGGLATSLTAAQINLIAGSLATVAPPVVALDGAGLYAANCAGCHGALAASTKRGPSMTLARIDAGIAANAGMTVYATSLTAPQRTLISNALAALPAPVLTGPELYAANCAGCHNPLATSSKGGATALKIQQEITNKRGATLVGGVLTGGMGAANLVALTTPEVASIATALAGVTPPACGTCHAVTMAGLPTGVGTGTKGLTHNLHVTKSTGKPSLNTLFKSANTCSVCHGTGYSTTSNGGLLTHNDGTRTIATSTVGVAAATAGSANVTADALIKWVAPLRNATTGVATGAAGNCTPACHGKRNW
;
A
#
# COMPACT_ATOMS: atom_id res chain seq x y z
N MET A 1 75.21 1.88 48.20
CA MET A 1 74.46 2.94 47.49
C MET A 1 74.20 2.69 46.00
N ASN A 2 74.93 1.82 45.28
CA ASN A 2 74.69 1.64 43.83
C ASN A 2 73.49 0.75 43.46
N GLN A 3 72.98 -0.10 44.34
CA GLN A 3 71.93 -1.07 43.98
C GLN A 3 70.52 -0.45 43.83
N HIS A 4 70.19 0.60 44.59
CA HIS A 4 68.87 1.25 44.49
C HIS A 4 68.69 2.18 43.28
N ARG A 5 69.79 2.67 42.69
CA ARG A 5 69.71 3.57 41.50
C ARG A 5 69.25 2.82 40.25
N ASN A 6 69.65 1.57 40.07
CA ASN A 6 69.29 0.80 38.88
C ASN A 6 67.81 0.36 38.89
N SER A 7 67.26 -0.01 40.05
CA SER A 7 65.83 -0.36 40.17
C SER A 7 64.91 0.85 39.88
N PHE A 8 65.31 2.06 40.28
CA PHE A 8 64.53 3.26 40.01
C PHE A 8 64.56 3.68 38.53
N ILE A 9 65.71 3.51 37.85
CA ILE A 9 65.82 3.76 36.41
C ILE A 9 65.01 2.75 35.59
N TRP A 10 65.04 1.46 35.96
CA TRP A 10 64.20 0.45 35.31
C TRP A 10 62.69 0.70 35.52
N ALA A 11 62.28 1.12 36.72
CA ALA A 11 60.89 1.52 36.96
C ALA A 11 60.48 2.73 36.11
N LEU A 12 61.35 3.74 35.97
CA LEU A 12 61.06 4.91 35.13
C LEU A 12 60.96 4.57 33.64
N VAL A 13 61.82 3.68 33.13
CA VAL A 13 61.79 3.24 31.73
C VAL A 13 60.54 2.43 31.42
N VAL A 14 60.09 1.56 32.34
CA VAL A 14 58.82 0.81 32.17
C VAL A 14 57.61 1.75 32.21
N ILE A 15 57.59 2.75 33.11
CA ILE A 15 56.51 3.74 33.17
C ILE A 15 56.50 4.63 31.92
N LEU A 16 57.66 5.06 31.42
CA LEU A 16 57.75 5.89 30.21
C LEU A 16 57.37 5.12 28.93
N ALA A 17 57.70 3.82 28.85
CA ALA A 17 57.25 2.95 27.77
C ALA A 17 55.73 2.68 27.79
N LEU A 18 55.11 2.66 28.97
CA LEU A 18 53.65 2.48 29.13
C LEU A 18 52.84 3.74 28.78
N VAL A 19 53.46 4.92 28.84
CA VAL A 19 52.81 6.21 28.48
C VAL A 19 52.83 6.48 26.96
N VAL A 20 53.76 5.87 26.21
CA VAL A 20 53.90 6.09 24.75
C VAL A 20 52.98 5.20 23.90
N SER A 21 52.27 4.23 24.50
CA SER A 21 51.38 3.30 23.78
C SER A 21 49.88 3.65 23.82
N LEU A 22 49.47 4.79 24.42
CA LEU A 22 48.06 5.20 24.54
C LEU A 22 47.65 6.48 23.78
N SER A 23 48.51 7.08 22.96
CA SER A 23 48.12 8.18 22.05
C SER A 23 47.52 7.67 20.74
N GLY A 24 46.39 6.95 20.86
CA GLY A 24 45.65 6.34 19.75
C GLY A 24 44.13 6.57 19.82
N CYS A 25 43.67 7.53 20.63
CA CYS A 25 42.27 7.93 20.65
C CYS A 25 42.01 8.90 19.48
N GLY A 26 41.17 8.48 18.52
CA GLY A 26 40.93 9.24 17.31
C GLY A 26 40.29 10.60 17.58
N ALA A 27 40.97 11.68 17.20
CA ALA A 27 40.38 13.01 17.20
C ALA A 27 39.15 13.02 16.27
N GLY A 28 37.97 13.24 16.86
CA GLY A 28 36.71 13.30 16.13
C GLY A 28 36.76 14.40 15.08
N LYS A 29 36.71 14.02 13.80
CA LYS A 29 36.48 14.99 12.72
C LYS A 29 35.11 15.64 12.94
N PRO A 30 34.96 16.96 12.73
CA PRO A 30 33.65 17.58 12.71
C PRO A 30 32.76 16.87 11.70
N LEU A 31 31.53 16.52 12.10
CA LEU A 31 30.57 15.87 11.22
C LEU A 31 30.31 16.77 9.99
N PRO A 32 30.43 16.25 8.75
CA PRO A 32 29.92 16.94 7.58
C PRO A 32 28.41 17.14 7.75
N GLY A 33 27.94 18.39 7.64
CA GLY A 33 26.59 18.74 8.05
C GLY A 33 25.49 17.99 7.28
N SER A 34 24.60 17.33 8.02
CA SER A 34 23.27 16.85 7.58
C SER A 34 23.20 16.27 6.15
N GLY A 35 24.16 15.42 5.79
CA GLY A 35 24.05 14.58 4.60
C GLY A 35 22.89 13.58 4.75
N ALA A 36 22.24 13.23 3.64
CA ALA A 36 21.16 12.24 3.65
C ALA A 36 21.62 10.92 4.27
N ILE A 37 20.76 10.30 5.09
CA ILE A 37 21.03 9.01 5.72
C ILE A 37 21.38 7.99 4.61
N PRO A 38 22.50 7.26 4.70
CA PRO A 38 22.81 6.20 3.76
C PRO A 38 21.69 5.15 3.75
N VAL A 39 21.06 4.95 2.59
CA VAL A 39 19.96 3.99 2.42
C VAL A 39 20.43 2.53 2.38
N ASP A 40 21.73 2.31 2.23
CA ASP A 40 22.39 1.00 2.19
C ASP A 40 23.12 0.72 3.51
N GLY A 41 22.36 0.41 4.57
CA GLY A 41 22.91 0.09 5.89
C GLY A 41 22.07 -0.90 6.70
N VAL A 42 22.70 -1.54 7.68
CA VAL A 42 22.01 -2.38 8.68
C VAL A 42 21.61 -1.49 9.86
N THR A 43 20.33 -1.52 10.19
CA THR A 43 19.69 -0.74 11.25
C THR A 43 18.97 -1.64 12.24
N GLY A 44 18.64 -1.16 13.43
CA GLY A 44 17.82 -1.90 14.38
C GLY A 44 17.74 -1.24 15.74
N VAL A 45 16.99 -1.86 16.66
CA VAL A 45 16.97 -1.50 18.08
C VAL A 45 17.63 -2.60 18.90
N ALA A 46 18.50 -2.20 19.83
CA ALA A 46 19.05 -3.07 20.86
C ALA A 46 18.27 -2.87 22.18
N ALA A 47 17.60 -3.90 22.69
CA ALA A 47 16.71 -3.78 23.85
C ALA A 47 16.53 -5.10 24.63
N THR A 48 16.14 -4.98 25.90
CA THR A 48 15.72 -6.09 26.79
C THR A 48 14.47 -5.69 27.58
N GLY A 49 13.45 -5.16 26.92
CA GLY A 49 12.31 -4.44 27.54
C GLY A 49 12.64 -2.95 27.80
N ALA A 50 13.88 -2.67 28.18
CA ALA A 50 14.45 -1.32 28.12
C ALA A 50 15.47 -1.19 26.97
N PRO A 51 15.68 0.02 26.41
CA PRO A 51 16.80 0.31 25.51
C PRO A 51 18.15 -0.11 26.11
N ILE A 52 18.98 -0.83 25.33
CA ILE A 52 20.36 -1.11 25.71
C ILE A 52 21.20 0.11 25.33
N PHE A 53 21.81 0.75 26.32
CA PHE A 53 22.85 1.76 26.14
C PHE A 53 24.22 1.08 26.06
N GLY A 54 24.81 0.96 24.88
CA GLY A 54 26.08 0.26 24.71
C GLY A 54 26.67 0.34 23.30
N ILE A 55 27.72 -0.46 23.09
CA ILE A 55 28.38 -0.60 21.78
C ILE A 55 27.85 -1.86 21.10
N VAL A 56 27.21 -1.69 19.95
CA VAL A 56 26.90 -2.79 19.04
C VAL A 56 28.14 -3.07 18.20
N THR A 57 28.47 -4.35 18.02
CA THR A 57 29.59 -4.81 17.19
C THR A 57 29.05 -5.68 16.06
N LEU A 58 29.33 -5.30 14.81
CA LEU A 58 28.96 -6.04 13.60
C LEU A 58 30.21 -6.70 13.02
N LYS A 59 30.11 -7.98 12.65
CA LYS A 59 31.18 -8.76 12.03
C LYS A 59 30.71 -9.37 10.71
N ASP A 60 31.51 -9.20 9.66
CA ASP A 60 31.15 -9.63 8.29
C ASP A 60 31.66 -11.02 7.94
N ALA A 61 31.22 -11.54 6.78
CA ALA A 61 31.58 -12.86 6.29
C ALA A 61 32.86 -12.90 5.43
N SER A 62 33.72 -11.87 5.45
CA SER A 62 35.00 -11.93 4.75
C SER A 62 36.02 -12.82 5.47
N THR A 63 37.15 -13.12 4.82
CA THR A 63 38.25 -13.91 5.38
C THR A 63 39.57 -13.15 5.16
N PRO A 64 40.19 -12.56 6.20
CA PRO A 64 39.67 -12.39 7.56
C PRO A 64 38.40 -11.53 7.61
N SER A 65 37.55 -11.75 8.61
CA SER A 65 36.31 -10.99 8.82
C SER A 65 36.61 -9.54 9.22
N LYS A 66 35.91 -8.58 8.63
CA LYS A 66 35.91 -7.19 9.09
C LYS A 66 34.99 -7.04 10.29
N VAL A 67 35.34 -6.13 11.21
CA VAL A 67 34.54 -5.78 12.39
C VAL A 67 34.32 -4.28 12.42
N LEU A 68 33.07 -3.86 12.59
CA LEU A 68 32.67 -2.47 12.86
C LEU A 68 31.99 -2.37 14.22
N THR A 69 32.03 -1.18 14.82
CA THR A 69 31.33 -0.86 16.07
C THR A 69 30.54 0.44 15.92
N THR A 70 29.41 0.54 16.59
CA THR A 70 28.60 1.76 16.68
C THR A 70 27.97 1.86 18.07
N SER A 71 27.73 3.07 18.55
CA SER A 71 26.98 3.29 19.80
C SER A 71 25.48 3.29 19.52
N THR A 72 24.70 2.70 20.41
CA THR A 72 23.24 2.88 20.43
C THR A 72 22.88 4.31 20.83
N ALA A 73 21.81 4.86 20.25
CA ALA A 73 21.16 6.07 20.74
C ALA A 73 20.34 5.79 22.03
N SER A 74 19.70 6.82 22.58
CA SER A 74 18.98 6.72 23.86
C SER A 74 17.68 5.89 23.82
N ASP A 75 17.18 5.60 22.62
CA ASP A 75 16.07 4.69 22.34
C ASP A 75 16.55 3.28 21.95
N GLY A 76 17.86 3.02 22.03
CA GLY A 76 18.48 1.76 21.65
C GLY A 76 18.70 1.60 20.14
N THR A 77 18.33 2.58 19.32
CA THR A 77 18.54 2.51 17.87
C THR A 77 20.02 2.54 17.50
N PHE A 78 20.38 1.84 16.43
CA PHE A 78 21.74 1.84 15.88
C PHE A 78 21.73 1.73 14.35
N ILE A 79 22.84 2.13 13.72
CA ILE A 79 23.05 2.05 12.27
C ILE A 79 24.51 1.71 11.95
N PHE A 80 24.70 0.86 10.94
CA PHE A 80 25.98 0.56 10.30
C PHE A 80 25.92 0.89 8.81
N ASP A 81 26.92 1.62 8.30
CA ASP A 81 27.25 1.64 6.88
C ASP A 81 27.95 0.31 6.53
N THR A 82 27.37 -0.42 5.60
CA THR A 82 27.81 -1.76 5.19
C THR A 82 28.38 -1.80 3.78
N ALA A 83 28.49 -0.65 3.08
CA ALA A 83 28.84 -0.58 1.66
C ALA A 83 30.23 -1.18 1.32
N THR A 84 31.11 -1.34 2.31
CA THR A 84 32.44 -1.94 2.16
C THR A 84 32.59 -3.34 2.77
N LEU A 85 31.50 -3.90 3.31
CA LEU A 85 31.47 -5.18 4.02
C LEU A 85 30.87 -6.30 3.16
N LYS A 86 31.15 -7.55 3.52
CA LYS A 86 30.60 -8.74 2.86
C LYS A 86 29.53 -9.40 3.72
N ALA A 87 28.27 -9.28 3.31
CA ALA A 87 27.16 -10.02 3.91
C ALA A 87 27.37 -11.56 3.78
N PRO A 88 26.82 -12.38 4.68
CA PRO A 88 25.99 -12.02 5.84
C PRO A 88 26.79 -11.41 7.01
N PHE A 89 26.08 -10.76 7.93
CA PHE A 89 26.66 -10.14 9.12
C PHE A 89 26.11 -10.78 10.40
N ILE A 90 26.95 -10.94 11.41
CA ILE A 90 26.51 -11.23 12.79
C ILE A 90 26.75 -9.99 13.66
N LEU A 91 25.75 -9.66 14.48
CA LEU A 91 25.77 -8.52 15.38
C LEU A 91 25.78 -9.01 16.82
N SER A 92 26.44 -8.26 17.70
CA SER A 92 26.39 -8.48 19.14
C SER A 92 26.36 -7.17 19.93
N VAL A 93 25.72 -7.21 21.10
CA VAL A 93 25.75 -6.13 22.10
C VAL A 93 25.84 -6.76 23.48
N THR A 94 26.55 -6.14 24.42
CA THR A 94 26.64 -6.64 25.81
C THR A 94 25.99 -5.66 26.76
N SER A 95 25.09 -6.16 27.62
CA SER A 95 24.39 -5.39 28.66
C SER A 95 24.25 -6.25 29.92
N ASN A 96 24.48 -5.67 31.09
CA ASN A 96 24.37 -6.35 32.39
C ASN A 96 25.09 -7.71 32.48
N GLY A 97 26.26 -7.83 31.82
CA GLY A 97 27.07 -9.06 31.77
C GLY A 97 26.61 -10.11 30.76
N ASN A 98 25.45 -9.94 30.12
CA ASN A 98 24.93 -10.81 29.07
C ASN A 98 25.28 -10.26 27.68
N THR A 99 25.63 -11.14 26.74
CA THR A 99 25.80 -10.78 25.33
C THR A 99 24.61 -11.28 24.52
N TYR A 100 23.96 -10.38 23.81
CA TYR A 100 22.85 -10.63 22.90
C TYR A 100 23.34 -10.64 21.46
N TYR A 101 22.70 -11.44 20.61
CA TYR A 101 23.15 -11.71 19.24
C TYR A 101 22.01 -11.56 18.23
N SER A 102 22.38 -11.20 16.99
CA SER A 102 21.47 -11.14 15.85
C SER A 102 22.22 -11.39 14.54
N ILE A 103 21.51 -11.71 13.46
CA ILE A 103 22.10 -11.96 12.13
C ILE A 103 21.35 -11.15 11.08
N ALA A 104 22.09 -10.33 10.32
CA ALA A 104 21.60 -9.66 9.12
C ALA A 104 22.04 -10.46 7.88
N THR A 105 21.08 -10.91 7.08
CA THR A 105 21.34 -11.78 5.93
C THR A 105 21.76 -11.03 4.67
N GLU A 106 21.45 -9.75 4.59
CA GLU A 106 21.63 -8.89 3.41
C GLU A 106 22.49 -7.65 3.73
N GLY A 107 22.85 -6.89 2.70
CA GLY A 107 23.64 -5.66 2.84
C GLY A 107 22.95 -4.58 3.67
N SER A 108 21.62 -4.47 3.57
CA SER A 108 20.83 -3.46 4.29
C SER A 108 19.55 -4.06 4.86
N GLY A 109 18.94 -3.38 5.82
CA GLY A 109 17.67 -3.80 6.43
C GLY A 109 17.56 -3.50 7.93
N ILE A 110 16.50 -4.03 8.53
CA ILE A 110 16.26 -4.00 9.98
C ILE A 110 16.69 -5.33 10.57
N THR A 111 17.48 -5.29 11.65
CA THR A 111 17.98 -6.46 12.38
C THR A 111 18.14 -6.07 13.84
N ASN A 112 17.12 -6.33 14.66
CA ASN A 112 17.13 -5.94 16.08
C ASN A 112 18.07 -6.84 16.89
N ILE A 113 18.45 -6.42 18.10
CA ILE A 113 19.30 -7.21 19.00
C ILE A 113 18.66 -7.26 20.39
N ASN A 114 18.02 -8.39 20.70
CA ASN A 114 17.30 -8.58 21.95
C ASN A 114 17.33 -10.08 22.36
N PRO A 115 16.73 -10.47 23.49
CA PRO A 115 16.71 -11.87 23.92
C PRO A 115 15.96 -12.80 22.94
N LEU A 116 14.94 -12.32 22.22
CA LEU A 116 14.24 -13.08 21.17
C LEU A 116 15.15 -13.35 19.96
N THR A 117 15.88 -12.34 19.46
CA THR A 117 16.82 -12.52 18.34
C THR A 117 17.94 -13.49 18.72
N THR A 118 18.44 -13.39 19.96
CA THR A 118 19.49 -14.26 20.51
C THR A 118 19.04 -15.73 20.53
N MET A 119 17.80 -15.98 20.95
CA MET A 119 17.18 -17.30 20.90
C MET A 119 17.12 -17.85 19.47
N VAL A 120 16.61 -17.07 18.51
CA VAL A 120 16.49 -17.51 17.11
C VAL A 120 17.86 -17.75 16.46
N VAL A 121 18.86 -16.93 16.76
CA VAL A 121 20.25 -17.14 16.29
C VAL A 121 20.84 -18.43 16.88
N SER A 122 20.58 -18.77 18.15
CA SER A 122 21.00 -20.05 18.73
C SER A 122 20.36 -21.25 18.02
N MET A 123 19.06 -21.16 17.72
CA MET A 123 18.35 -22.20 16.98
C MET A 123 18.92 -22.37 15.56
N ALA A 124 19.16 -21.26 14.86
CA ALA A 124 19.74 -21.27 13.52
C ALA A 124 21.16 -21.85 13.49
N ALA A 125 21.96 -21.57 14.53
CA ALA A 125 23.28 -22.16 14.78
C ALA A 125 23.23 -23.60 15.36
N GLY A 126 22.06 -24.26 15.37
CA GLY A 126 21.91 -25.65 15.80
C GLY A 126 22.16 -25.88 17.30
N GLY A 127 21.96 -24.86 18.14
CA GLY A 127 22.23 -24.90 19.58
C GLY A 127 23.72 -24.80 19.95
N ALA A 128 24.58 -24.34 19.03
CA ALA A 128 25.98 -24.05 19.34
C ALA A 128 26.12 -22.90 20.37
N ASP A 129 27.23 -22.91 21.13
CA ASP A 129 27.65 -21.78 21.95
C ASP A 129 27.82 -20.53 21.07
N LEU A 130 27.01 -19.50 21.35
CA LEU A 130 26.97 -18.30 20.52
C LEU A 130 28.25 -17.46 20.58
N LYS A 131 29.02 -17.53 21.66
CA LYS A 131 30.30 -16.83 21.79
C LYS A 131 31.37 -17.52 20.94
N VAL A 132 31.42 -18.84 20.96
CA VAL A 132 32.28 -19.65 20.06
C VAL A 132 31.87 -19.41 18.61
N PHE A 133 30.57 -19.45 18.31
CA PHE A 133 30.03 -19.25 16.97
C PHE A 133 30.34 -17.84 16.40
N TYR A 134 30.13 -16.79 17.20
CA TYR A 134 30.48 -15.41 16.83
C TYR A 134 31.99 -15.25 16.57
N ASN A 135 32.83 -15.82 17.41
CA ASN A 135 34.28 -15.80 17.22
C ASN A 135 34.70 -16.54 15.94
N ALA A 136 34.02 -17.64 15.60
CA ALA A 136 34.25 -18.43 14.40
C ALA A 136 33.48 -17.95 13.14
N TRP A 137 32.85 -16.77 13.17
CA TRP A 137 32.09 -16.23 12.04
C TRP A 137 32.97 -15.83 10.84
N TYR A 138 32.73 -16.49 9.71
CA TYR A 138 33.19 -16.19 8.35
C TYR A 138 32.34 -17.00 7.35
N ALA A 139 32.46 -16.73 6.04
CA ALA A 139 31.58 -17.25 4.99
C ALA A 139 31.11 -18.72 5.11
N GLN A 140 32.00 -19.70 5.35
CA GLN A 140 31.60 -21.11 5.42
C GLN A 140 30.76 -21.42 6.67
N ASN A 141 31.14 -20.86 7.82
CA ASN A 141 30.44 -21.08 9.09
C ASN A 141 29.13 -20.29 9.18
N SER A 142 29.07 -19.11 8.57
CA SER A 142 27.87 -18.26 8.57
C SER A 142 26.75 -18.81 7.70
N MET A 143 27.06 -19.46 6.56
CA MET A 143 26.05 -19.86 5.58
C MET A 143 25.03 -20.87 6.12
N ALA A 144 25.45 -21.84 6.94
CA ALA A 144 24.53 -22.82 7.52
C ALA A 144 23.48 -22.15 8.43
N ALA A 145 23.93 -21.27 9.34
CA ALA A 145 23.01 -20.54 10.21
C ALA A 145 22.10 -19.58 9.43
N VAL A 146 22.63 -18.89 8.42
CA VAL A 146 21.83 -17.98 7.58
C VAL A 146 20.74 -18.72 6.79
N LEU A 147 21.03 -19.90 6.25
CA LEU A 147 20.03 -20.73 5.58
C LEU A 147 18.98 -21.28 6.55
N ASN A 148 19.37 -21.56 7.80
CA ASN A 148 18.47 -22.03 8.85
C ASN A 148 17.65 -20.90 9.50
N LEU A 149 18.06 -19.63 9.38
CA LEU A 149 17.48 -18.50 10.12
C LEU A 149 15.97 -18.33 9.92
N PRO A 150 15.40 -18.42 8.69
CA PRO A 150 13.95 -18.32 8.49
C PRO A 150 13.19 -19.50 9.12
N THR A 151 13.77 -20.70 9.07
CA THR A 151 13.20 -21.91 9.68
C THR A 151 13.22 -21.81 11.20
N ALA A 152 14.30 -21.27 11.78
CA ALA A 152 14.42 -21.02 13.21
C ALA A 152 13.40 -19.97 13.69
N ASP A 153 13.24 -18.86 12.97
CA ASP A 153 12.27 -17.81 13.28
C ASP A 153 10.83 -18.36 13.23
N ALA A 154 10.47 -19.10 12.17
CA ALA A 154 9.17 -19.74 12.04
C ALA A 154 8.91 -20.81 13.12
N ALA A 155 9.92 -21.60 13.50
CA ALA A 155 9.81 -22.61 14.55
C ALA A 155 9.63 -21.97 15.94
N ALA A 156 10.31 -20.85 16.21
CA ALA A 156 10.13 -20.06 17.42
C ALA A 156 8.73 -19.46 17.49
N GLN A 157 8.27 -18.80 16.42
CA GLN A 157 6.92 -18.24 16.31
C GLN A 157 5.83 -19.30 16.50
N THR A 158 6.01 -20.49 15.92
CA THR A 158 5.05 -21.60 16.05
C THR A 158 5.03 -22.17 17.48
N THR A 159 6.20 -22.43 18.06
CA THR A 159 6.30 -23.09 19.38
C THR A 159 5.89 -22.16 20.52
N LEU A 160 6.19 -20.87 20.40
CA LEU A 160 5.86 -19.85 21.39
C LEU A 160 4.57 -19.09 21.05
N ALA A 161 3.76 -19.56 20.09
CA ALA A 161 2.57 -18.86 19.60
C ALA A 161 1.60 -18.41 20.72
N THR A 162 1.42 -19.23 21.77
CA THR A 162 0.63 -18.87 22.96
C THR A 162 1.21 -17.68 23.72
N VAL A 163 2.53 -17.64 23.89
CA VAL A 163 3.23 -16.55 24.59
C VAL A 163 3.26 -15.30 23.73
N LEU A 164 3.71 -15.42 22.48
CA LEU A 164 3.80 -14.31 21.52
C LEU A 164 2.43 -13.67 21.26
N GLY A 165 1.39 -14.49 21.07
CA GLY A 165 0.02 -14.04 20.86
C GLY A 165 -0.59 -13.32 22.06
N GLN A 166 -0.19 -13.69 23.29
CA GLN A 166 -0.62 -12.99 24.51
C GLN A 166 -0.14 -11.54 24.52
N PHE A 167 1.09 -11.27 24.08
CA PHE A 167 1.67 -9.92 24.01
C PHE A 167 1.43 -9.21 22.66
N GLY A 168 0.73 -9.83 21.71
CA GLY A 168 0.49 -9.27 20.38
C GLY A 168 1.74 -9.20 19.49
N VAL A 169 2.74 -10.03 19.73
CA VAL A 169 3.95 -10.10 18.91
C VAL A 169 3.62 -10.76 17.58
N THR A 170 3.90 -10.05 16.47
CA THR A 170 3.62 -10.52 15.10
C THR A 170 4.78 -10.22 14.16
N GLY A 171 4.97 -11.07 13.14
CA GLY A 171 6.05 -10.92 12.16
C GLY A 171 7.36 -11.59 12.60
N SER A 172 8.44 -11.32 11.86
CA SER A 172 9.77 -11.88 12.13
C SER A 172 10.31 -11.40 13.47
N LEU A 173 10.78 -12.33 14.32
CA LEU A 173 11.35 -11.98 15.62
C LEU A 173 12.70 -11.24 15.49
N ILE A 174 13.34 -11.29 14.32
CA ILE A 174 14.62 -10.61 14.03
C ILE A 174 14.40 -9.29 13.30
N ASN A 175 13.62 -9.32 12.20
CA ASN A 175 13.59 -8.24 11.21
C ASN A 175 12.30 -7.37 11.25
N ALA A 176 11.34 -7.64 12.15
CA ALA A 176 10.20 -6.76 12.31
C ALA A 176 10.61 -5.39 12.88
N ASN A 177 9.78 -4.36 12.67
CA ASN A 177 9.97 -3.08 13.35
C ASN A 177 9.83 -3.29 14.87
N TYR A 178 10.89 -2.98 15.61
CA TYR A 178 10.91 -3.00 17.07
C TYR A 178 10.98 -1.56 17.58
N VAL A 179 10.27 -1.27 18.67
CA VAL A 179 10.36 -0.01 19.42
C VAL A 179 10.36 -0.38 20.89
N ALA A 180 11.27 0.20 21.68
CA ALA A 180 11.30 0.02 23.13
C ALA A 180 10.33 1.00 23.80
N ASN A 181 9.05 0.62 23.88
CA ASN A 181 7.91 1.42 24.33
C ASN A 181 6.88 0.62 25.17
N HIS A 182 7.30 -0.48 25.77
CA HIS A 182 6.48 -1.39 26.58
C HIS A 182 5.24 -1.93 25.84
N THR A 183 5.29 -2.08 24.50
CA THR A 183 4.22 -2.70 23.69
C THR A 183 4.75 -3.88 22.85
N GLY A 184 3.88 -4.81 22.45
CA GLY A 184 4.24 -5.90 21.54
C GLY A 184 5.39 -6.77 22.07
N ALA A 185 6.47 -6.87 21.30
CA ALA A 185 7.66 -7.63 21.68
C ALA A 185 8.40 -7.04 22.89
N ASP A 186 8.29 -5.74 23.10
CA ASP A 186 8.94 -5.05 24.22
C ASP A 186 8.19 -5.34 25.54
N ALA A 187 6.85 -5.22 25.51
CA ALA A 187 5.97 -5.64 26.61
C ALA A 187 6.22 -7.10 27.06
N MET A 188 6.55 -7.98 26.11
CA MET A 188 6.92 -9.35 26.43
C MET A 188 8.26 -9.42 27.17
N LEU A 189 9.27 -8.68 26.70
CA LEU A 189 10.62 -8.68 27.26
C LEU A 189 10.70 -7.97 28.63
N ASP A 190 9.76 -7.07 28.94
CA ASP A 190 9.61 -6.45 30.26
C ASP A 190 9.25 -7.45 31.37
N VAL A 191 8.52 -8.53 31.04
CA VAL A 191 8.03 -9.52 32.02
C VAL A 191 8.46 -10.96 31.76
N ILE A 192 9.10 -11.25 30.62
CA ILE A 192 9.64 -12.57 30.28
C ILE A 192 11.15 -12.48 30.05
N GLY A 193 11.91 -13.07 30.97
CA GLY A 193 13.35 -13.26 30.83
C GLY A 193 13.61 -14.43 29.89
N ILE A 194 14.41 -14.21 28.84
CA ILE A 194 14.82 -15.24 27.90
C ILE A 194 16.33 -15.45 28.04
N THR A 195 16.74 -16.67 28.35
CA THR A 195 18.14 -17.06 28.46
C THR A 195 18.47 -18.19 27.50
N VAL A 196 19.64 -18.10 26.87
CA VAL A 196 20.25 -19.19 26.09
C VAL A 196 21.54 -19.59 26.80
N SER A 197 21.64 -20.84 27.24
CA SER A 197 22.86 -21.36 27.86
C SER A 197 23.95 -21.66 26.83
N ALA A 198 25.20 -21.80 27.29
CA ALA A 198 26.33 -22.23 26.44
C ALA A 198 26.11 -23.62 25.79
N THR A 199 25.27 -24.47 26.40
CA THR A 199 24.85 -25.77 25.84
C THR A 199 23.63 -25.67 24.92
N GLY A 200 23.24 -24.47 24.50
CA GLY A 200 22.12 -24.23 23.60
C GLY A 200 20.75 -24.54 24.22
N THR A 201 20.59 -24.54 25.55
CA THR A 201 19.27 -24.66 26.18
C THR A 201 18.62 -23.28 26.28
N ILE A 202 17.43 -23.16 25.69
CA ILE A 202 16.56 -21.99 25.80
C ILE A 202 15.69 -22.16 27.04
N THR A 203 15.61 -21.13 27.86
CA THR A 203 14.67 -21.06 28.98
C THR A 203 14.00 -19.69 28.99
N LEU A 204 12.66 -19.68 29.05
CA LEU A 204 11.85 -18.50 29.30
C LEU A 204 11.39 -18.55 30.76
N THR A 205 11.55 -17.46 31.50
CA THR A 205 11.10 -17.29 32.87
C THR A 205 10.21 -16.06 33.02
N ASN A 206 9.22 -16.16 33.88
CA ASN A 206 8.42 -15.01 34.32
C ASN A 206 9.27 -14.17 35.28
N ILE A 207 9.58 -12.92 34.93
CA ILE A 207 10.51 -12.06 35.69
C ILE A 207 9.97 -11.77 37.10
N ALA A 208 8.65 -11.64 37.26
CA ALA A 208 8.03 -11.28 38.53
C ALA A 208 8.08 -12.37 39.61
N ASN A 209 8.22 -13.66 39.22
CA ASN A 209 8.19 -14.79 40.16
C ASN A 209 9.22 -15.90 39.87
N ALA A 210 10.11 -15.69 38.90
CA ALA A 210 11.13 -16.63 38.41
C ALA A 210 10.61 -18.01 37.92
N SER A 211 9.30 -18.19 37.75
CA SER A 211 8.73 -19.46 37.27
C SER A 211 9.08 -19.72 35.81
N VAL A 212 9.43 -20.97 35.47
CA VAL A 212 9.77 -21.37 34.10
C VAL A 212 8.50 -21.41 33.27
N ILE A 213 8.44 -20.59 32.22
CA ILE A 213 7.36 -20.57 31.23
C ILE A 213 7.57 -21.66 30.18
N PHE A 214 8.82 -21.84 29.75
CA PHE A 214 9.19 -22.77 28.68
C PHE A 214 10.66 -23.14 28.80
N THR A 215 11.02 -24.38 28.45
CA THR A 215 12.42 -24.78 28.28
C THR A 215 12.57 -25.83 27.18
N ALA A 216 13.61 -25.69 26.35
CA ALA A 216 13.93 -26.63 25.27
C ALA A 216 15.39 -26.47 24.80
N PRO A 217 16.02 -27.50 24.19
CA PRO A 217 17.21 -27.31 23.38
C PRO A 217 16.90 -26.46 22.13
N ALA A 218 17.74 -25.48 21.82
CA ALA A 218 17.62 -24.63 20.64
C ALA A 218 17.67 -25.43 19.32
N ALA A 219 18.42 -26.53 19.29
CA ALA A 219 18.43 -27.48 18.18
C ALA A 219 17.07 -28.18 17.93
N ASN A 220 16.15 -28.17 18.91
CA ASN A 220 14.84 -28.81 18.84
C ASN A 220 13.83 -28.08 19.73
N ILE A 221 13.50 -26.82 19.41
CA ILE A 221 12.60 -26.01 20.23
C ILE A 221 11.23 -26.67 20.45
N SER A 222 10.72 -27.40 19.44
CA SER A 222 9.45 -28.12 19.50
C SER A 222 9.38 -29.26 20.52
N SER A 223 10.49 -29.62 21.16
CA SER A 223 10.50 -30.56 22.30
C SER A 223 10.08 -29.92 23.63
N GLY A 224 10.09 -28.59 23.74
CA GLY A 224 9.58 -27.87 24.90
C GLY A 224 8.06 -27.77 24.91
N THR A 225 7.50 -27.51 26.09
CA THR A 225 6.07 -27.23 26.27
C THR A 225 5.90 -25.93 27.05
N VAL A 226 4.98 -25.07 26.61
CA VAL A 226 4.66 -23.82 27.32
C VAL A 226 3.79 -24.15 28.54
N ILE A 227 4.27 -23.81 29.73
CA ILE A 227 3.53 -23.88 30.98
C ILE A 227 2.64 -22.63 31.07
N ALA A 228 1.45 -22.71 30.48
CA ALA A 228 0.53 -21.58 30.34
C ALA A 228 0.23 -20.85 31.66
N ALA A 229 0.16 -21.58 32.79
CA ALA A 229 -0.07 -21.01 34.12
C ALA A 229 1.06 -20.08 34.62
N ASN A 230 2.27 -20.20 34.04
CA ASN A 230 3.43 -19.39 34.41
C ASN A 230 3.59 -18.16 33.49
N VAL A 231 2.90 -18.11 32.33
CA VAL A 231 2.96 -16.96 31.41
C VAL A 231 2.39 -15.74 32.14
N PRO A 232 3.17 -14.67 32.37
CA PRO A 232 2.67 -13.47 33.03
C PRO A 232 1.55 -12.86 32.19
N ALA A 233 0.46 -12.44 32.84
CA ALA A 233 -0.52 -11.58 32.21
C ALA A 233 0.20 -10.39 31.56
N VAL A 234 -0.25 -9.97 30.38
CA VAL A 234 0.25 -8.73 29.78
C VAL A 234 0.14 -7.63 30.84
N PRO A 235 1.21 -6.88 31.13
CA PRO A 235 1.10 -5.70 31.96
C PRO A 235 -0.07 -4.88 31.46
N VAL A 236 -1.08 -4.71 32.29
CA VAL A 236 -2.11 -3.72 32.00
C VAL A 236 -1.39 -2.40 32.17
N GLN A 237 -0.77 -1.91 31.09
CA GLN A 237 -0.43 -0.50 30.99
C GLN A 237 -1.73 0.24 31.30
N THR A 238 -1.79 0.86 32.48
CA THR A 238 -2.75 1.92 32.74
C THR A 238 -2.48 2.95 31.67
N ALA A 239 -3.30 2.91 30.60
CA ALA A 239 -2.97 3.52 29.32
C ALA A 239 -2.39 4.90 29.56
N GLY A 240 -1.24 5.24 28.95
CA GLY A 240 -0.50 6.45 29.31
C GLY A 240 -1.35 7.72 29.32
N ALA A 241 -2.40 7.77 28.50
CA ALA A 241 -3.44 8.81 28.52
C ALA A 241 -4.19 8.94 29.86
N VAL A 242 -4.46 7.85 30.58
CA VAL A 242 -5.07 7.82 31.93
C VAL A 242 -4.07 8.26 33.01
N LEU A 243 -2.82 7.79 32.95
CA LEU A 243 -1.77 8.26 33.86
C LEU A 243 -1.51 9.77 33.67
N TYR A 244 -1.46 10.21 32.41
CA TYR A 244 -1.38 11.61 32.03
C TYR A 244 -2.64 12.38 32.48
N ALA A 245 -3.84 11.82 32.30
CA ALA A 245 -5.10 12.42 32.75
C ALA A 245 -5.08 12.73 34.25
N ASN A 246 -4.64 11.75 35.06
CA ASN A 246 -4.65 11.84 36.51
C ASN A 246 -3.54 12.77 37.07
N ASN A 247 -2.35 12.75 36.46
CA ASN A 247 -1.16 13.40 37.02
C ASN A 247 -0.77 14.70 36.29
N CYS A 248 -0.95 14.77 34.97
CA CYS A 248 -0.35 15.83 34.12
C CYS A 248 -1.36 16.89 33.64
N THR A 249 -2.63 16.54 33.41
CA THR A 249 -3.61 17.46 32.75
C THR A 249 -3.83 18.78 33.50
N LYS A 250 -3.80 18.75 34.83
CA LYS A 250 -3.97 19.95 35.68
C LYS A 250 -2.94 21.05 35.39
N CYS A 251 -1.74 20.68 34.94
CA CYS A 251 -0.64 21.60 34.66
C CYS A 251 -0.41 21.81 33.16
N HIS A 252 -0.67 20.78 32.34
CA HIS A 252 -0.26 20.77 30.94
C HIS A 252 -1.41 20.79 29.92
N GLY A 253 -2.67 20.70 30.35
CA GLY A 253 -3.85 20.55 29.49
C GLY A 253 -4.10 19.10 29.07
N ASP A 254 -5.17 18.87 28.29
CA ASP A 254 -5.47 17.55 27.69
C ASP A 254 -4.29 17.00 26.88
N ILE A 255 -4.13 15.68 26.82
CA ILE A 255 -2.98 15.05 26.16
C ILE A 255 -2.84 15.41 24.68
N ASN A 256 -3.96 15.63 23.97
CA ASN A 256 -3.97 15.99 22.55
C ASN A 256 -3.67 17.49 22.32
N ASN A 257 -3.79 18.32 23.35
CA ASN A 257 -3.57 19.76 23.33
C ASN A 257 -2.47 20.18 24.31
N SER A 258 -1.59 19.23 24.67
CA SER A 258 -0.67 19.42 25.77
C SER A 258 0.44 20.41 25.45
N SER A 259 0.73 21.28 26.42
CA SER A 259 1.88 22.20 26.38
C SER A 259 3.26 21.51 26.28
N ILE A 260 3.32 20.19 26.46
CA ILE A 260 4.55 19.38 26.36
C ILE A 260 4.60 18.43 25.14
N ILE A 261 3.66 18.53 24.20
CA ILE A 261 3.73 17.84 22.89
C ILE A 261 5.08 18.13 22.22
N GLY A 262 5.76 17.07 21.78
CA GLY A 262 7.10 17.15 21.17
C GLY A 262 8.25 17.53 22.12
N ARG A 263 8.03 17.54 23.45
CA ARG A 263 9.06 17.85 24.46
C ARG A 263 9.15 16.81 25.60
N SER A 264 8.60 15.62 25.38
CA SER A 264 8.36 14.59 26.39
C SER A 264 9.15 13.32 26.09
N SER A 265 10.45 13.34 26.40
CA SER A 265 11.23 12.11 26.60
C SER A 265 11.31 11.79 28.10
N VAL A 266 11.44 10.51 28.45
CA VAL A 266 11.56 10.09 29.87
C VAL A 266 12.69 10.80 30.63
N PRO A 267 13.92 10.97 30.10
CA PRO A 267 14.95 11.74 30.79
C PRO A 267 14.55 13.20 31.07
N GLN A 268 13.77 13.84 30.19
CA GLN A 268 13.27 15.19 30.41
C GLN A 268 12.16 15.23 31.47
N ILE A 269 11.24 14.26 31.47
CA ILE A 269 10.18 14.17 32.48
C ILE A 269 10.77 13.86 33.86
N MET A 270 11.68 12.88 33.96
CA MET A 270 12.40 12.54 35.19
C MET A 270 13.23 13.72 35.70
N GLY A 271 13.95 14.42 34.81
CA GLY A 271 14.71 15.61 35.16
C GLY A 271 13.83 16.75 35.68
N ALA A 272 12.65 16.94 35.11
CA ALA A 272 11.69 17.95 35.56
C ALA A 272 11.07 17.60 36.93
N ILE A 273 10.72 16.33 37.18
CA ILE A 273 10.25 15.85 38.49
C ILE A 273 11.35 16.02 39.55
N ALA A 274 12.58 15.56 39.26
CA ALA A 274 13.71 15.65 40.18
C ALA A 274 14.15 17.08 40.50
N SER A 275 13.94 18.02 39.56
CA SER A 275 14.24 19.45 39.73
C SER A 275 13.06 20.28 40.26
N ASP A 276 11.93 19.63 40.61
CA ASP A 276 10.67 20.27 41.01
C ASP A 276 10.16 21.35 40.01
N PHE A 277 10.41 21.16 38.71
CA PHE A 277 10.20 22.21 37.71
C PHE A 277 8.70 22.50 37.54
N GLY A 278 8.24 23.60 38.15
CA GLY A 278 6.81 23.94 38.17
C GLY A 278 5.98 23.18 39.22
N GLY A 279 6.61 22.65 40.27
CA GLY A 279 5.92 21.91 41.35
C GLY A 279 5.76 20.41 41.06
N MET A 280 6.57 19.85 40.15
CA MET A 280 6.48 18.45 39.73
C MET A 280 6.96 17.43 40.77
N SER A 281 7.58 17.85 41.89
CA SER A 281 8.03 16.96 42.97
C SER A 281 6.91 16.12 43.59
N VAL A 282 5.66 16.61 43.57
CA VAL A 282 4.47 15.85 44.01
C VAL A 282 4.21 14.59 43.16
N MET A 283 4.81 14.49 41.97
CA MET A 283 4.78 13.31 41.10
C MET A 283 5.98 12.37 41.30
N GLY A 284 6.85 12.61 42.28
CA GLY A 284 7.97 11.72 42.62
C GLY A 284 7.58 10.30 43.04
N ALA A 285 6.28 10.02 43.22
CA ALA A 285 5.73 8.68 43.46
C ALA A 285 5.41 7.89 42.18
N LEU A 286 5.57 8.48 40.98
CA LEU A 286 5.44 7.74 39.72
C LEU A 286 6.68 6.87 39.50
N SER A 287 6.49 5.58 39.21
CA SER A 287 7.58 4.69 38.80
C SER A 287 8.12 5.07 37.41
N ALA A 288 9.29 4.52 37.06
CA ALA A 288 9.88 4.73 35.74
C ALA A 288 8.95 4.25 34.61
N GLU A 289 8.25 3.12 34.78
CA GLU A 289 7.29 2.62 33.78
C GLU A 289 6.08 3.54 33.64
N ASN A 290 5.59 4.13 34.74
CA ASN A 290 4.50 5.11 34.69
C ASN A 290 4.94 6.39 33.96
N ILE A 291 6.19 6.83 34.14
CA ILE A 291 6.76 7.97 33.44
C ILE A 291 6.95 7.66 31.94
N GLN A 292 7.40 6.45 31.58
CA GLN A 292 7.50 6.01 30.18
C GLN A 292 6.14 5.90 29.52
N SER A 293 5.15 5.29 30.17
CA SER A 293 3.76 5.23 29.67
C SER A 293 3.18 6.63 29.42
N ILE A 294 3.42 7.59 30.33
CA ILE A 294 3.06 8.99 30.13
C ILE A 294 3.79 9.59 28.91
N SER A 295 5.09 9.33 28.78
CA SER A 295 5.94 9.78 27.67
C SER A 295 5.42 9.28 26.32
N ASP A 296 5.07 8.00 26.22
CA ASP A 296 4.65 7.31 24.99
C ASP A 296 3.24 7.72 24.54
N ALA A 297 2.38 8.10 25.47
CA ALA A 297 1.04 8.57 25.16
C ALA A 297 0.96 10.04 24.71
N ILE A 298 2.00 10.84 24.95
CA ILE A 298 2.04 12.23 24.48
C ILE A 298 2.36 12.23 22.98
N PRO A 299 1.53 12.87 22.12
CA PRO A 299 1.78 12.92 20.68
C PRO A 299 3.17 13.49 20.35
N THR A 300 3.91 12.78 19.50
CA THR A 300 5.22 13.21 19.00
C THR A 300 5.11 14.32 17.95
N THR A 301 3.94 14.47 17.33
CA THR A 301 3.59 15.58 16.45
C THR A 301 2.22 16.14 16.83
N GLN A 302 2.10 17.47 16.89
CA GLN A 302 0.80 18.11 17.02
C GLN A 302 0.03 17.90 15.70
N ALA A 303 -1.14 17.28 15.76
CA ALA A 303 -2.00 17.14 14.58
C ALA A 303 -2.32 18.53 14.03
N THR A 304 -1.85 18.82 12.81
CA THR A 304 -1.91 20.16 12.21
C THR A 304 -3.33 20.71 12.25
N PRO A 305 -3.62 21.73 13.09
CA PRO A 305 -4.91 22.40 13.05
C PRO A 305 -5.06 23.07 11.67
N ALA A 306 -6.28 23.11 11.14
CA ALA A 306 -6.55 23.87 9.92
C ALA A 306 -5.98 25.29 10.09
N ALA A 307 -5.11 25.68 9.15
CA ALA A 307 -4.11 26.73 9.34
C ALA A 307 -4.63 27.92 10.18
N PRO A 308 -4.21 28.04 11.47
CA PRO A 308 -4.58 29.18 12.28
C PRO A 308 -4.11 30.44 11.57
N GLY A 309 -5.03 31.41 11.40
CA GLY A 309 -4.64 32.73 10.90
C GLY A 309 -3.49 33.27 11.75
N THR A 310 -2.46 33.79 11.10
CA THR A 310 -1.22 34.26 11.74
C THR A 310 -1.55 35.14 12.94
N LEU A 311 -1.27 34.63 14.15
CA LEU A 311 -1.57 35.35 15.38
C LEU A 311 -0.83 36.68 15.38
N SER A 312 -1.54 37.76 15.70
CA SER A 312 -0.91 39.08 15.73
C SER A 312 0.23 39.11 16.75
N GLY A 313 1.26 39.92 16.50
CA GLY A 313 2.37 40.11 17.44
C GLY A 313 1.91 40.54 18.84
N ALA A 314 0.80 41.28 18.93
CA ALA A 314 0.19 41.66 20.20
C ALA A 314 -0.45 40.47 20.93
N THR A 315 -1.11 39.56 20.20
CA THR A 315 -1.63 38.30 20.74
C THR A 315 -0.51 37.38 21.23
N LEU A 316 0.55 37.24 20.42
CA LEU A 316 1.73 36.45 20.77
C LEU A 316 2.44 37.02 22.01
N TYR A 317 2.60 38.34 22.11
CA TYR A 317 3.12 39.00 23.30
C TYR A 317 2.20 38.80 24.53
N GLY A 318 0.89 38.93 24.35
CA GLY A 318 -0.10 38.72 25.41
C GLY A 318 0.00 37.32 26.03
N ASN A 319 0.03 36.30 25.18
CA ASN A 319 0.07 34.90 25.60
C ASN A 319 1.40 34.49 26.25
N ASN A 320 2.52 35.02 25.76
CA ASN A 320 3.86 34.56 26.17
C ASN A 320 4.55 35.47 27.19
N CYS A 321 4.47 36.79 27.00
CA CYS A 321 5.37 37.76 27.64
C CYS A 321 4.68 38.66 28.68
N ALA A 322 3.39 38.96 28.52
CA ALA A 322 2.70 39.97 29.32
C ALA A 322 2.64 39.64 30.82
N SER A 323 2.60 38.35 31.19
CA SER A 323 2.62 37.90 32.59
C SER A 323 3.91 38.24 33.35
N CYS A 324 5.02 38.48 32.65
CA CYS A 324 6.31 38.84 33.24
C CYS A 324 6.76 40.28 32.94
N HIS A 325 6.18 40.93 31.93
CA HIS A 325 6.62 42.24 31.45
C HIS A 325 5.54 43.32 31.45
N GLY A 326 4.32 42.98 31.89
CA GLY A 326 3.15 43.85 31.89
C GLY A 326 2.42 43.88 30.54
N PRO A 327 1.24 44.52 30.47
CA PRO A 327 0.52 44.77 29.23
C PRO A 327 1.39 45.41 28.15
N LEU A 328 1.14 45.12 26.88
CA LEU A 328 1.99 45.55 25.77
C LEU A 328 2.24 47.07 25.75
N ALA A 329 1.18 47.86 25.95
CA ALA A 329 1.24 49.32 25.97
C ALA A 329 2.09 49.92 27.12
N THR A 330 2.34 49.14 28.17
CA THR A 330 3.13 49.53 29.35
C THR A 330 4.35 48.63 29.53
N SER A 331 4.77 47.91 28.48
CA SER A 331 5.82 46.90 28.60
C SER A 331 7.16 47.53 28.96
N THR A 332 7.85 46.96 29.95
CA THR A 332 9.25 47.33 30.24
C THR A 332 10.24 46.88 29.16
N LYS A 333 9.75 46.25 28.07
CA LYS A 333 10.52 45.70 26.94
C LYS A 333 10.16 46.33 25.59
N LEU A 334 9.51 47.50 25.58
CA LEU A 334 9.38 48.30 24.36
C LEU A 334 10.76 48.58 23.74
N ASN A 335 10.82 48.72 22.41
CA ASN A 335 12.06 48.94 21.66
C ASN A 335 13.10 47.80 21.77
N VAL A 336 12.65 46.55 21.94
CA VAL A 336 13.53 45.37 21.92
C VAL A 336 13.86 44.96 20.49
N THR A 337 15.10 44.54 20.23
CA THR A 337 15.50 43.98 18.93
C THR A 337 15.32 42.47 18.89
N ILE A 338 15.13 41.88 17.70
CA ILE A 338 15.03 40.44 17.51
C ILE A 338 16.25 39.69 18.06
N VAL A 339 17.45 40.22 17.84
CA VAL A 339 18.71 39.67 18.38
C VAL A 339 18.73 39.70 19.91
N ARG A 340 18.27 40.79 20.54
CA ARG A 340 18.19 40.88 22.01
C ARG A 340 17.17 39.92 22.60
N LEU A 341 16.03 39.73 21.93
CA LEU A 341 15.00 38.76 22.31
C LEU A 341 15.53 37.32 22.18
N GLN A 342 16.16 36.98 21.05
CA GLN A 342 16.77 35.67 20.82
C GLN A 342 17.89 35.38 21.83
N ASN A 343 18.78 36.34 22.10
CA ASN A 343 19.83 36.19 23.10
C ASN A 343 19.28 35.98 24.51
N ALA A 344 18.18 36.66 24.89
CA ALA A 344 17.54 36.46 26.19
C ALA A 344 16.91 35.06 26.31
N ILE A 345 16.31 34.53 25.23
CA ILE A 345 15.77 33.16 25.18
C ILE A 345 16.91 32.13 25.26
N SER A 346 17.94 32.26 24.42
CA SER A 346 19.09 31.34 24.37
C SER A 346 19.92 31.33 25.66
N ALA A 347 20.08 32.48 26.32
CA ALA A 347 20.73 32.59 27.63
C ALA A 347 19.79 32.29 28.81
N ASN A 348 18.53 31.88 28.55
CA ASN A 348 17.48 31.64 29.54
C ASN A 348 17.30 32.79 30.56
N THR A 349 17.55 34.04 30.14
CA THR A 349 17.57 35.21 31.03
C THR A 349 16.18 35.45 31.60
N GLY A 350 16.01 35.31 32.92
CA GLY A 350 14.70 35.44 33.56
C GLY A 350 13.70 34.35 33.15
N ASN A 351 14.18 33.11 32.97
CA ASN A 351 13.39 31.94 32.54
C ASN A 351 12.78 32.05 31.13
N MET A 352 13.34 32.90 30.26
CA MET A 352 12.88 33.07 28.87
C MET A 352 13.17 31.87 27.95
N GLY A 353 13.98 30.90 28.36
CA GLY A 353 14.29 29.69 27.59
C GLY A 353 13.05 28.82 27.29
N ARG A 354 11.95 28.99 28.04
CA ARG A 354 10.66 28.34 27.75
C ARG A 354 10.08 28.70 26.38
N PHE A 355 10.46 29.85 25.83
CA PHE A 355 10.01 30.38 24.54
C PHE A 355 10.88 29.93 23.35
N SER A 356 11.83 29.02 23.54
CA SER A 356 12.73 28.52 22.48
C SER A 356 12.03 27.83 21.30
N THR A 357 10.74 27.48 21.43
CA THR A 357 9.92 26.95 20.32
C THR A 357 9.12 27.99 19.55
N LEU A 358 9.16 29.28 19.93
CA LEU A 358 8.66 30.33 19.06
C LEU A 358 9.58 30.44 17.86
N ASN A 359 9.03 30.28 16.65
CA ASN A 359 9.84 30.33 15.44
C ASN A 359 10.27 31.78 15.13
N ALA A 360 11.17 31.96 14.15
CA ALA A 360 11.68 33.28 13.80
C ALA A 360 10.58 34.29 13.38
N THR A 361 9.48 33.82 12.79
CA THR A 361 8.32 34.63 12.41
C THR A 361 7.55 35.10 13.64
N ASP A 362 7.28 34.21 14.60
CA ASP A 362 6.56 34.55 15.85
C ASP A 362 7.36 35.54 16.69
N LEU A 363 8.67 35.30 16.83
CA LEU A 363 9.58 36.19 17.54
C LEU A 363 9.66 37.57 16.86
N ASN A 364 9.67 37.61 15.53
CA ASN A 364 9.63 38.87 14.79
C ASN A 364 8.30 39.61 14.95
N ALA A 365 7.16 38.89 14.97
CA ALA A 365 5.85 39.49 15.23
C ALA A 365 5.78 40.13 16.63
N ILE A 366 6.30 39.45 17.66
CA ILE A 366 6.40 40.01 19.03
C ILE A 366 7.27 41.28 19.04
N VAL A 367 8.40 41.28 18.33
CA VAL A 367 9.30 42.45 18.21
C VAL A 367 8.61 43.63 17.52
N VAL A 368 7.87 43.38 16.43
CA VAL A 368 7.08 44.43 15.75
C VAL A 368 6.02 45.02 16.68
N ALA A 369 5.35 44.18 17.48
CA ALA A 369 4.35 44.65 18.45
C ALA A 369 4.95 45.46 19.62
N LEU A 370 6.17 45.13 20.05
CA LEU A 370 6.92 45.88 21.07
C LEU A 370 7.57 47.17 20.56
N ASN A 371 7.59 47.37 19.25
CA ASN A 371 8.19 48.53 18.59
C ASN A 371 7.13 49.29 17.78
N PRO A 372 6.00 49.73 18.39
CA PRO A 372 4.94 50.41 17.67
C PRO A 372 5.47 51.71 17.05
N VAL A 373 5.34 51.84 15.72
CA VAL A 373 5.76 53.04 15.00
C VAL A 373 4.88 54.20 15.45
N SER A 374 5.47 55.19 16.12
CA SER A 374 4.76 56.37 16.61
C SER A 374 4.29 57.25 15.44
N THR A 375 2.99 57.23 15.16
CA THR A 375 2.38 57.96 14.02
C THR A 375 2.01 59.40 14.39
N THR A 376 3.01 60.24 14.67
CA THR A 376 2.84 61.71 14.75
C THR A 376 3.85 62.40 13.82
N PRO A 377 3.43 63.30 12.92
CA PRO A 377 4.26 63.76 11.80
C PRO A 377 5.20 64.94 12.13
N THR A 378 5.98 65.33 11.11
CA THR A 378 6.91 66.49 11.00
C THR A 378 8.27 66.39 11.72
N THR A 379 9.20 65.68 11.07
CA THR A 379 10.60 66.12 10.83
C THR A 379 11.03 65.47 9.51
N PRO A 380 11.86 66.09 8.64
CA PRO A 380 12.21 65.48 7.35
C PRO A 380 13.02 64.19 7.54
N THR A 381 12.37 63.04 7.36
CA THR A 381 13.07 61.76 7.26
C THR A 381 13.88 61.76 5.97
N THR A 382 15.21 61.83 6.10
CA THR A 382 16.13 61.48 5.02
C THR A 382 15.80 60.06 4.57
N THR A 383 15.23 59.91 3.38
CA THR A 383 14.97 58.60 2.77
C THR A 383 16.29 57.85 2.68
N LEU A 384 16.36 56.69 3.34
CA LEU A 384 17.52 55.79 3.29
C LEU A 384 17.67 55.26 1.86
N ASP A 385 18.52 55.92 1.07
CA ASP A 385 18.85 55.48 -0.28
C ASP A 385 19.75 54.23 -0.20
N GLY A 386 19.13 53.06 -0.40
CA GLY A 386 19.82 51.79 -0.45
C GLY A 386 20.98 51.74 -1.45
N ALA A 387 20.92 52.52 -2.53
CA ALA A 387 22.00 52.56 -3.53
C ALA A 387 23.21 53.33 -3.01
N THR A 388 23.00 54.47 -2.35
CA THR A 388 24.06 55.19 -1.64
C THR A 388 24.61 54.37 -0.48
N ILE A 389 23.78 53.73 0.33
CA ILE A 389 24.23 52.89 1.46
C ILE A 389 25.07 51.70 0.95
N TYR A 390 24.67 51.04 -0.14
CA TYR A 390 25.45 49.99 -0.78
C TYR A 390 26.77 50.53 -1.36
N ALA A 391 26.76 51.71 -2.00
CA ALA A 391 27.95 52.33 -2.55
C ALA A 391 28.97 52.71 -1.46
N THR A 392 28.50 53.21 -0.31
CA THR A 392 29.33 53.57 0.83
C THR A 392 29.91 52.35 1.55
N ASN A 393 29.09 51.32 1.78
CA ASN A 393 29.45 50.23 2.71
C ASN A 393 29.85 48.91 2.05
N CYS A 394 29.46 48.67 0.79
CA CYS A 394 29.56 47.36 0.13
C CYS A 394 30.36 47.38 -1.18
N SER A 395 30.25 48.43 -2.01
CA SER A 395 30.83 48.38 -3.37
C SER A 395 32.36 48.33 -3.42
N GLY A 396 33.05 48.79 -2.36
CA GLY A 396 34.50 48.66 -2.24
C GLY A 396 35.02 47.22 -2.24
N CYS A 397 34.18 46.24 -1.87
CA CYS A 397 34.52 44.81 -1.88
C CYS A 397 33.69 43.99 -2.88
N HIS A 398 32.58 44.54 -3.39
CA HIS A 398 31.58 43.79 -4.18
C HIS A 398 31.22 44.44 -5.52
N ASN A 399 32.00 45.42 -6.00
CA ASN A 399 31.72 46.25 -7.17
C ASN A 399 30.45 47.13 -7.01
N PRO A 400 30.28 48.19 -7.84
CA PRO A 400 29.06 48.98 -7.87
C PRO A 400 27.79 48.14 -8.02
N LEU A 401 26.65 48.62 -7.51
CA LEU A 401 25.39 47.87 -7.43
C LEU A 401 24.97 47.26 -8.78
N ALA A 402 25.14 48.01 -9.88
CA ALA A 402 24.85 47.56 -11.24
C ALA A 402 25.71 46.38 -11.72
N THR A 403 26.93 46.21 -11.20
CA THR A 403 27.90 45.16 -11.58
C THR A 403 28.23 44.20 -10.43
N SER A 404 27.45 44.25 -9.35
CA SER A 404 27.68 43.43 -8.15
C SER A 404 27.62 41.93 -8.44
N THR A 405 28.59 41.19 -7.91
CA THR A 405 28.62 39.71 -7.93
C THR A 405 27.69 39.08 -6.87
N LYS A 406 26.95 39.90 -6.12
CA LYS A 406 26.10 39.49 -4.98
C LYS A 406 24.60 39.73 -5.19
N LYS A 407 24.15 39.98 -6.43
CA LYS A 407 22.72 40.15 -6.77
C LYS A 407 21.88 38.93 -6.36
N GLY A 408 20.59 39.14 -6.10
CA GLY A 408 19.66 38.07 -5.71
C GLY A 408 19.91 37.40 -4.35
N LEU A 409 20.65 38.03 -3.43
CA LEU A 409 20.73 37.56 -2.05
C LEU A 409 19.38 37.67 -1.34
N THR A 410 18.94 36.59 -0.71
CA THR A 410 17.77 36.62 0.19
C THR A 410 18.14 37.25 1.53
N TRP A 411 17.13 37.76 2.25
CA TRP A 411 17.28 38.33 3.59
C TRP A 411 18.13 37.46 4.53
N ALA A 412 17.83 36.15 4.58
CA ALA A 412 18.55 35.19 5.41
C ALA A 412 20.03 35.05 5.01
N ARG A 413 20.34 34.98 3.71
CA ARG A 413 21.74 34.86 3.24
C ARG A 413 22.53 36.16 3.42
N PHE A 414 21.90 37.33 3.25
CA PHE A 414 22.53 38.62 3.49
C PHE A 414 22.83 38.81 4.98
N THR A 415 21.83 38.59 5.85
CA THR A 415 21.99 38.72 7.31
C THR A 415 23.05 37.77 7.84
N ALA A 416 23.04 36.50 7.40
CA ALA A 416 24.06 35.51 7.77
C ALA A 416 25.47 35.89 7.27
N ALA A 417 25.59 36.43 6.05
CA ALA A 417 26.88 36.88 5.53
C ALA A 417 27.44 38.07 6.34
N VAL A 418 26.59 39.01 6.77
CA VAL A 418 27.01 40.13 7.63
C VAL A 418 27.41 39.63 9.02
N THR A 419 26.59 38.82 9.69
CA THR A 419 26.96 38.32 11.04
C THR A 419 28.16 37.39 11.06
N THR A 420 28.40 36.62 10.00
CA THR A 420 29.51 35.64 9.97
C THR A 420 30.85 36.27 9.56
N ASN A 421 30.89 37.23 8.63
CA ASN A 421 32.16 37.80 8.15
C ASN A 421 32.79 38.82 9.12
N VAL A 422 32.01 39.45 10.00
CA VAL A 422 32.51 40.39 11.02
C VAL A 422 33.52 39.73 11.96
N ALA A 423 33.45 38.41 12.16
CA ALA A 423 34.39 37.65 12.98
C ALA A 423 35.69 37.22 12.25
N ALA A 424 35.78 37.34 10.92
CA ALA A 424 36.78 36.60 10.13
C ALA A 424 37.65 37.42 9.17
N THR A 425 37.14 38.50 8.55
CA THR A 425 37.81 39.11 7.37
C THR A 425 37.89 40.64 7.36
N GLY A 426 37.62 41.32 8.48
CA GLY A 426 37.86 42.76 8.61
C GLY A 426 36.82 43.68 7.95
N MET A 427 35.63 43.18 7.63
CA MET A 427 34.48 43.98 7.17
C MET A 427 33.86 44.83 8.29
N THR A 428 34.60 45.82 8.80
CA THR A 428 34.15 46.69 9.91
C THR A 428 33.05 47.68 9.52
N SER A 429 32.97 48.08 8.24
CA SER A 429 31.92 48.97 7.73
C SER A 429 30.53 48.32 7.73
N ALA A 430 30.44 47.06 7.29
CA ALA A 430 29.18 46.33 7.23
C ALA A 430 28.62 45.92 8.62
N ALA A 431 29.47 45.86 9.64
CA ALA A 431 29.09 45.50 11.01
C ALA A 431 28.10 46.48 11.66
N ASN A 432 28.10 47.74 11.20
CA ASN A 432 27.33 48.83 11.80
C ASN A 432 26.01 49.13 11.06
N LEU A 433 25.68 48.39 9.99
CA LEU A 433 24.44 48.57 9.25
C LEU A 433 23.24 48.16 10.11
N SER A 434 22.33 49.09 10.35
CA SER A 434 21.05 48.82 11.00
C SER A 434 20.15 47.91 10.15
N ILE A 435 19.15 47.30 10.78
CA ILE A 435 18.14 46.47 10.08
C ILE A 435 17.46 47.26 8.95
N ALA A 436 17.21 48.57 9.15
CA ALA A 436 16.61 49.44 8.14
C ALA A 436 17.55 49.70 6.95
N GLU A 437 18.85 49.88 7.20
CA GLU A 437 19.85 50.03 6.13
C GLU A 437 20.06 48.73 5.36
N ILE A 438 20.03 47.58 6.03
CA ILE A 438 20.06 46.26 5.38
C ILE A 438 18.81 46.05 4.51
N GLN A 439 17.62 46.47 4.98
CA GLN A 439 16.39 46.46 4.18
C GLN A 439 16.48 47.39 2.96
N ALA A 440 17.03 48.59 3.13
CA ALA A 440 17.25 49.54 2.05
C ALA A 440 18.21 48.99 0.98
N ILE A 441 19.33 48.38 1.38
CA ILE A 441 20.26 47.73 0.44
C ILE A 441 19.55 46.61 -0.34
N ILE A 442 18.83 45.73 0.35
CA ILE A 442 18.18 44.58 -0.29
C ILE A 442 17.05 45.02 -1.24
N SER A 443 16.33 46.09 -0.93
CA SER A 443 15.24 46.59 -1.78
C SER A 443 15.72 47.20 -3.10
N VAL A 444 16.97 47.70 -3.18
CA VAL A 444 17.59 48.19 -4.41
C VAL A 444 18.41 47.14 -5.16
N MET A 445 18.67 45.98 -4.57
CA MET A 445 19.37 44.90 -5.23
C MET A 445 18.46 44.21 -6.26
N PRO A 446 18.86 44.12 -7.54
CA PRO A 446 18.09 43.36 -8.53
C PRO A 446 17.89 41.92 -8.07
N ALA A 447 16.64 41.46 -8.03
CA ALA A 447 16.33 40.05 -7.88
C ALA A 447 16.98 39.27 -9.02
N LEU A 448 17.59 38.13 -8.70
CA LEU A 448 18.00 37.18 -9.75
C LEU A 448 16.72 36.65 -10.42
N PRO A 449 16.60 36.72 -11.76
CA PRO A 449 15.60 35.94 -12.46
C PRO A 449 15.81 34.46 -12.11
N VAL A 450 14.73 33.78 -11.72
CA VAL A 450 14.77 32.31 -11.62
C VAL A 450 14.77 31.79 -13.05
N ASP A 451 15.95 31.63 -13.64
CA ASP A 451 16.07 31.18 -15.01
C ASP A 451 15.98 29.65 -15.14
N GLY A 452 15.53 29.21 -16.31
CA GLY A 452 15.40 27.78 -16.62
C GLY A 452 16.69 26.98 -16.46
N PRO A 453 17.88 27.51 -16.85
CA PRO A 453 19.15 26.84 -16.61
C PRO A 453 19.44 26.55 -15.14
N SER A 454 19.26 27.53 -14.25
CA SER A 454 19.52 27.37 -12.82
C SER A 454 18.56 26.36 -12.17
N LEU A 455 17.28 26.38 -12.58
CA LEU A 455 16.29 25.37 -12.17
C LEU A 455 16.67 23.97 -12.64
N TYR A 456 17.05 23.82 -13.91
CA TYR A 456 17.45 22.54 -14.48
C TYR A 456 18.68 21.95 -13.78
N GLU A 457 19.71 22.77 -13.53
CA GLU A 457 20.93 22.32 -12.87
C GLU A 457 20.68 21.95 -11.39
N THR A 458 19.75 22.62 -10.71
CA THR A 458 19.41 22.31 -9.31
C THR A 458 18.50 21.09 -9.17
N LYS A 459 17.63 20.81 -10.15
CA LYS A 459 16.51 19.85 -10.03
C LYS A 459 16.57 18.66 -10.98
N CYS A 460 17.37 18.71 -12.04
CA CYS A 460 17.33 17.73 -13.12
C CYS A 460 18.69 17.15 -13.52
N SER A 461 19.79 17.89 -13.35
CA SER A 461 21.09 17.44 -13.89
C SER A 461 21.65 16.18 -13.24
N SER A 462 21.33 15.94 -11.96
CA SER A 462 21.68 14.69 -11.24
C SER A 462 21.15 13.42 -11.91
N CYS A 463 20.06 13.51 -12.68
CA CYS A 463 19.44 12.38 -13.38
C CYS A 463 19.56 12.46 -14.91
N HIS A 464 19.87 13.64 -15.47
CA HIS A 464 19.82 13.89 -16.92
C HIS A 464 21.11 14.49 -17.50
N GLY A 465 22.16 14.66 -16.69
CA GLY A 465 23.38 15.38 -17.04
C GLY A 465 23.20 16.90 -16.98
N VAL A 466 24.31 17.63 -16.89
CA VAL A 466 24.34 19.10 -16.92
C VAL A 466 23.63 19.64 -18.16
N LEU A 467 23.05 20.84 -18.09
CA LEU A 467 22.18 21.37 -19.16
C LEU A 467 22.80 21.21 -20.56
N ALA A 468 24.04 21.69 -20.75
CA ALA A 468 24.71 21.70 -22.04
C ALA A 468 24.94 20.33 -22.70
N SER A 469 24.93 19.23 -21.93
CA SER A 469 25.07 17.85 -22.45
C SER A 469 23.80 17.00 -22.25
N SER A 470 22.68 17.63 -21.92
CA SER A 470 21.43 16.94 -21.64
C SER A 470 20.88 16.20 -22.86
N PHE A 471 20.70 14.88 -22.71
CA PHE A 471 19.95 14.06 -23.67
C PHE A 471 18.44 14.37 -23.70
N LYS A 472 17.98 15.39 -22.94
CA LYS A 472 16.63 15.95 -22.96
C LYS A 472 16.55 17.29 -23.71
N GLY A 473 17.59 17.73 -24.41
CA GLY A 473 17.53 18.90 -25.30
C GLY A 473 16.29 18.87 -26.22
N GLY A 474 15.63 20.01 -26.36
CA GLY A 474 14.36 20.15 -27.08
C GLY A 474 13.12 19.55 -26.39
N ALA A 475 13.16 19.18 -25.09
CA ALA A 475 11.96 18.69 -24.40
C ALA A 475 10.94 19.80 -24.11
N THR A 476 9.69 19.57 -24.52
CA THR A 476 8.55 20.48 -24.29
C THR A 476 7.93 20.27 -22.92
N VAL A 477 7.15 21.27 -22.46
CA VAL A 477 6.31 21.19 -21.24
C VAL A 477 5.50 19.90 -21.18
N THR A 478 4.83 19.51 -22.27
CA THR A 478 4.06 18.26 -22.35
C THR A 478 4.94 17.03 -22.11
N ARG A 479 6.13 16.96 -22.73
CA ARG A 479 7.06 15.83 -22.57
C ARG A 479 7.59 15.72 -21.14
N ILE A 480 7.84 16.84 -20.46
CA ILE A 480 8.26 16.88 -19.06
C ILE A 480 7.10 16.40 -18.15
N ASN A 481 5.89 16.92 -18.35
CA ASN A 481 4.69 16.50 -17.62
C ASN A 481 4.42 14.99 -17.77
N THR A 482 4.49 14.44 -18.99
CA THR A 482 4.37 12.99 -19.21
C THR A 482 5.46 12.20 -18.49
N GLY A 483 6.69 12.71 -18.42
CA GLY A 483 7.77 12.13 -17.62
C GLY A 483 7.43 12.04 -16.13
N ILE A 484 6.92 13.14 -15.56
CA ILE A 484 6.47 13.22 -14.16
C ILE A 484 5.35 12.22 -13.88
N THR A 485 4.31 12.19 -14.73
CA THR A 485 3.17 11.26 -14.58
C THR A 485 3.58 9.79 -14.68
N ASN A 486 4.54 9.47 -15.56
CA ASN A 486 4.99 8.09 -15.76
C ASN A 486 6.01 7.61 -14.71
N ASN A 487 6.66 8.52 -13.97
CA ASN A 487 7.63 8.20 -12.92
C ASN A 487 7.34 8.99 -11.63
N PRO A 488 6.16 8.80 -11.00
CA PRO A 488 5.69 9.67 -9.91
C PRO A 488 6.61 9.61 -8.67
N THR A 489 7.23 8.46 -8.41
CA THR A 489 8.15 8.27 -7.27
C THR A 489 9.48 9.02 -7.42
N GLN A 490 10.02 9.14 -8.64
CA GLN A 490 11.33 9.75 -8.89
C GLN A 490 11.20 11.22 -9.32
N MET A 491 10.28 11.52 -10.24
CA MET A 491 10.10 12.87 -10.78
C MET A 491 9.07 13.71 -10.01
N GLY A 492 8.06 13.08 -9.40
CA GLY A 492 7.08 13.80 -8.57
C GLY A 492 7.68 14.40 -7.30
N ALA A 493 8.70 13.75 -6.73
CA ALA A 493 9.43 14.22 -5.55
C ALA A 493 10.22 15.53 -5.75
N LEU A 494 10.43 15.97 -6.99
CA LEU A 494 11.19 17.20 -7.30
C LEU A 494 10.44 18.49 -6.93
N GLY A 495 9.10 18.40 -6.80
CA GLY A 495 8.24 19.52 -6.39
C GLY A 495 8.16 20.67 -7.40
N LEU A 496 8.32 20.39 -8.70
CA LEU A 496 8.31 21.41 -9.75
C LEU A 496 6.90 21.99 -9.95
N SER A 497 6.78 23.31 -9.90
CA SER A 497 5.54 24.01 -10.28
C SER A 497 5.38 24.05 -11.81
N ALA A 498 4.17 24.38 -12.28
CA ALA A 498 3.91 24.59 -13.71
C ALA A 498 4.80 25.69 -14.32
N ASN A 499 5.19 26.69 -13.52
CA ASN A 499 6.13 27.73 -13.93
C ASN A 499 7.55 27.19 -14.07
N ASP A 500 8.02 26.39 -13.10
CA ASP A 500 9.36 25.77 -13.17
C ASP A 500 9.50 24.84 -14.37
N ILE A 501 8.45 24.04 -14.66
CA ILE A 501 8.39 23.16 -15.83
C ILE A 501 8.45 23.97 -17.13
N THR A 502 7.81 25.14 -17.18
CA THR A 502 7.86 26.06 -18.33
C THR A 502 9.24 26.68 -18.51
N LEU A 503 9.88 27.13 -17.42
CA LEU A 503 11.23 27.68 -17.45
C LEU A 503 12.26 26.62 -17.87
N ILE A 504 12.16 25.40 -17.33
CA ILE A 504 13.01 24.27 -17.70
C ILE A 504 12.81 23.87 -19.17
N ALA A 505 11.56 23.82 -19.67
CA ALA A 505 11.29 23.55 -21.08
C ALA A 505 11.92 24.61 -22.00
N ASN A 506 11.83 25.88 -21.62
CA ASN A 506 12.45 26.98 -22.38
C ASN A 506 13.99 26.85 -22.38
N ALA A 507 14.62 26.50 -21.26
CA ALA A 507 16.06 26.24 -21.22
C ALA A 507 16.45 25.05 -22.10
N LEU A 508 15.73 23.93 -22.02
CA LEU A 508 15.98 22.76 -22.86
C LEU A 508 15.75 23.05 -24.35
N ALA A 509 14.87 23.99 -24.70
CA ALA A 509 14.67 24.45 -26.08
C ALA A 509 15.83 25.31 -26.64
N THR A 510 16.65 25.94 -25.77
CA THR A 510 17.87 26.64 -26.22
C THR A 510 19.01 25.69 -26.61
N ILE A 511 18.96 24.44 -26.14
CA ILE A 511 19.84 23.39 -26.62
C ILE A 511 19.25 22.88 -27.94
N ALA A 512 20.02 22.95 -29.02
CA ALA A 512 19.67 22.24 -30.25
C ALA A 512 19.37 20.78 -29.88
N PRO A 513 18.19 20.23 -30.25
CA PRO A 513 17.86 18.84 -29.92
C PRO A 513 19.01 17.95 -30.39
N PRO A 514 19.46 16.97 -29.56
CA PRO A 514 20.66 16.19 -29.86
C PRO A 514 20.57 15.67 -31.28
N VAL A 515 21.63 15.99 -32.06
CA VAL A 515 21.74 15.79 -33.52
C VAL A 515 20.84 14.69 -34.02
N THR A 516 19.95 15.01 -34.96
CA THR A 516 18.97 14.09 -35.57
C THR A 516 19.56 12.69 -35.70
N LEU A 517 19.27 11.82 -34.73
CA LEU A 517 19.99 10.57 -34.60
C LEU A 517 19.63 9.74 -35.83
N ASP A 518 20.64 9.54 -36.67
CA ASP A 518 20.56 8.66 -37.81
C ASP A 518 20.37 7.22 -37.33
N GLY A 519 20.05 6.32 -38.26
CA GLY A 519 19.85 4.91 -37.92
C GLY A 519 21.03 4.27 -37.17
N PRO A 520 22.31 4.59 -37.49
CA PRO A 520 23.45 4.13 -36.70
C PRO A 520 23.51 4.69 -35.28
N GLY A 521 23.27 5.99 -35.08
CA GLY A 521 23.22 6.61 -33.75
C GLY A 521 22.09 6.06 -32.88
N LEU A 522 20.90 5.87 -33.46
CA LEU A 522 19.77 5.22 -32.80
C LEU A 522 20.08 3.78 -32.42
N TYR A 523 20.68 3.00 -33.32
CA TYR A 523 21.06 1.62 -33.06
C TYR A 523 22.15 1.52 -31.99
N ALA A 524 23.16 2.40 -32.02
CA ALA A 524 24.22 2.45 -31.02
C ALA A 524 23.64 2.69 -29.62
N ALA A 525 22.80 3.72 -29.47
CA ALA A 525 22.21 4.12 -28.19
C ALA A 525 21.21 3.12 -27.60
N ASN A 526 20.43 2.41 -28.44
CA ASN A 526 19.30 1.59 -27.97
C ASN A 526 19.50 0.08 -28.13
N CYS A 527 20.29 -0.37 -29.12
CA CYS A 527 20.34 -1.78 -29.51
C CYS A 527 21.71 -2.43 -29.26
N SER A 528 22.80 -1.66 -29.37
CA SER A 528 24.15 -2.25 -29.50
C SER A 528 24.61 -3.04 -28.27
N ASN A 529 24.22 -2.61 -27.06
CA ASN A 529 24.50 -3.30 -25.79
C ASN A 529 24.01 -4.76 -25.77
N CYS A 530 22.97 -5.10 -26.53
CA CYS A 530 22.36 -6.44 -26.57
C CYS A 530 22.57 -7.16 -27.91
N HIS A 531 22.92 -6.46 -28.98
CA HIS A 531 22.98 -7.00 -30.34
C HIS A 531 24.35 -6.86 -31.03
N GLY A 532 25.35 -6.34 -30.32
CA GLY A 532 26.67 -6.02 -30.88
C GLY A 532 26.67 -4.67 -31.61
N THR A 533 27.84 -4.23 -32.08
CA THR A 533 27.95 -2.99 -32.87
C THR A 533 27.18 -3.15 -34.19
N LEU A 534 26.78 -2.05 -34.83
CA LEU A 534 25.97 -2.13 -36.06
C LEU A 534 26.64 -3.02 -37.13
N ALA A 535 27.94 -2.85 -37.34
CA ALA A 535 28.73 -3.61 -38.32
C ALA A 535 28.87 -5.11 -38.00
N SER A 536 28.75 -5.52 -36.72
CA SER A 536 28.79 -6.94 -36.31
C SER A 536 27.42 -7.48 -35.90
N SER A 537 26.35 -6.72 -36.15
CA SER A 537 25.01 -7.02 -35.65
C SER A 537 24.50 -8.35 -36.18
N ALA A 538 24.22 -9.28 -35.27
CA ALA A 538 23.48 -10.50 -35.59
C ALA A 538 22.04 -10.23 -36.08
N LYS A 539 21.60 -8.97 -36.11
CA LYS A 539 20.31 -8.50 -36.62
C LYS A 539 20.42 -7.74 -37.95
N GLY A 540 21.57 -7.79 -38.65
CA GLY A 540 21.70 -7.35 -40.04
C GLY A 540 20.54 -7.85 -40.92
N GLY A 541 20.13 -7.01 -41.88
CA GLY A 541 18.94 -7.21 -42.70
C GLY A 541 17.58 -7.15 -41.96
N ALA A 542 17.49 -6.60 -40.74
CA ALA A 542 16.20 -6.48 -40.05
C ALA A 542 15.27 -5.46 -40.72
N THR A 543 14.07 -5.89 -41.11
CA THR A 543 13.00 -5.01 -41.57
C THR A 543 12.26 -4.36 -40.39
N VAL A 544 11.56 -3.24 -40.66
CA VAL A 544 10.68 -2.57 -39.67
C VAL A 544 9.69 -3.56 -39.04
N THR A 545 9.06 -4.42 -39.85
CA THR A 545 8.15 -5.46 -39.36
C THR A 545 8.85 -6.39 -38.37
N ARG A 546 10.07 -6.87 -38.68
CA ARG A 546 10.83 -7.75 -37.78
C ARG A 546 11.18 -7.05 -36.45
N ILE A 547 11.54 -5.77 -36.50
CA ILE A 547 11.85 -4.98 -35.29
C ILE A 547 10.60 -4.75 -34.46
N ASN A 548 9.50 -4.30 -35.08
CA ASN A 548 8.21 -4.08 -34.41
C ASN A 548 7.72 -5.38 -33.74
N THR A 549 7.71 -6.50 -34.45
CA THR A 549 7.33 -7.81 -33.87
C THR A 549 8.23 -8.20 -32.70
N GLY A 550 9.54 -7.93 -32.79
CA GLY A 550 10.48 -8.17 -31.69
C GLY A 550 10.24 -7.29 -30.46
N ILE A 551 9.74 -6.05 -30.65
CA ILE A 551 9.35 -5.13 -29.59
C ILE A 551 8.00 -5.53 -28.97
N THR A 552 6.99 -5.87 -29.78
CA THR A 552 5.63 -6.19 -29.29
C THR A 552 5.54 -7.55 -28.61
N ASN A 553 6.28 -8.55 -29.09
CA ASN A 553 6.12 -9.94 -28.65
C ASN A 553 7.10 -10.33 -27.53
N ASN A 554 8.07 -9.46 -27.19
CA ASN A 554 9.03 -9.71 -26.12
C ASN A 554 8.82 -8.71 -24.97
N PRO A 555 7.97 -9.03 -23.98
CA PRO A 555 7.66 -8.14 -22.84
C PRO A 555 8.83 -7.95 -21.86
N GLY A 556 10.00 -8.55 -22.11
CA GLY A 556 11.25 -8.27 -21.39
C GLY A 556 11.90 -6.95 -21.82
N PRO A 557 13.24 -6.86 -21.86
CA PRO A 557 13.95 -5.59 -22.12
C PRO A 557 13.74 -4.99 -23.52
N MET A 558 13.06 -5.70 -24.43
CA MET A 558 12.64 -5.17 -25.73
C MET A 558 11.31 -4.41 -25.67
N GLY A 559 10.40 -4.78 -24.75
CA GLY A 559 9.05 -4.21 -24.67
C GLY A 559 9.04 -2.74 -24.24
N SER A 560 10.05 -2.29 -23.48
CA SER A 560 10.23 -0.88 -23.11
C SER A 560 10.41 0.02 -24.35
N PHE A 561 11.02 -0.49 -25.42
CA PHE A 561 11.20 0.27 -26.67
C PHE A 561 9.88 0.58 -27.39
N ALA A 562 8.79 -0.13 -27.10
CA ALA A 562 7.45 0.19 -27.62
C ALA A 562 6.98 1.60 -27.22
N THR A 563 7.53 2.15 -26.13
CA THR A 563 7.21 3.48 -25.61
C THR A 563 8.30 4.52 -25.85
N SER A 564 9.53 4.10 -26.15
CA SER A 564 10.68 5.00 -26.28
C SER A 564 11.19 5.23 -27.71
N LEU A 565 10.82 4.36 -28.67
CA LEU A 565 11.14 4.53 -30.09
C LEU A 565 9.88 4.81 -30.91
N THR A 566 9.88 5.92 -31.64
CA THR A 566 8.84 6.24 -32.62
C THR A 566 8.96 5.37 -33.88
N ALA A 567 7.87 5.23 -34.64
CA ALA A 567 7.89 4.51 -35.92
C ALA A 567 8.96 5.03 -36.90
N ALA A 568 9.23 6.33 -36.90
CA ALA A 568 10.30 6.94 -37.71
C ALA A 568 11.71 6.52 -37.24
N GLN A 569 11.94 6.45 -35.92
CA GLN A 569 13.22 5.95 -35.38
C GLN A 569 13.41 4.46 -35.66
N ILE A 570 12.35 3.65 -35.57
CA ILE A 570 12.39 2.23 -35.93
C ILE A 570 12.69 2.05 -37.43
N GLN A 571 12.11 2.91 -38.29
CA GLN A 571 12.42 2.94 -39.72
C GLN A 571 13.89 3.29 -39.99
N LEU A 572 14.46 4.28 -39.29
CA LEU A 572 15.88 4.64 -39.42
C LEU A 572 16.79 3.48 -38.99
N ILE A 573 16.52 2.83 -37.86
CA ILE A 573 17.25 1.64 -37.39
C ILE A 573 17.16 0.50 -38.42
N ALA A 574 15.98 0.24 -38.98
CA ALA A 574 15.78 -0.78 -40.02
C ALA A 574 16.58 -0.47 -41.28
N THR A 575 16.59 0.78 -41.75
CA THR A 575 17.38 1.21 -42.91
C THR A 575 18.88 0.98 -42.68
N SER A 576 19.39 1.27 -41.47
CA SER A 576 20.79 0.99 -41.14
C SER A 576 21.12 -0.49 -41.02
N LEU A 577 20.20 -1.30 -40.49
CA LEU A 577 20.39 -2.76 -40.45
C LEU A 577 20.29 -3.38 -41.85
N ALA A 578 19.51 -2.81 -42.77
CA ALA A 578 19.44 -3.25 -44.16
C ALA A 578 20.76 -3.04 -44.93
N ALA A 579 21.54 -2.01 -44.58
CA ALA A 579 22.87 -1.78 -45.13
C ALA A 579 23.94 -2.76 -44.60
N VAL A 580 23.67 -3.45 -43.49
CA VAL A 580 24.53 -4.50 -42.94
C VAL A 580 24.10 -5.83 -43.56
N ALA A 581 24.94 -6.35 -44.46
CA ALA A 581 24.76 -7.70 -45.00
C ALA A 581 24.62 -8.70 -43.83
N PRO A 582 23.54 -9.52 -43.79
CA PRO A 582 23.44 -10.57 -42.79
C PRO A 582 24.70 -11.45 -42.85
N PRO A 583 25.29 -11.83 -41.70
CA PRO A 583 26.35 -12.84 -41.70
C PRO A 583 25.87 -14.05 -42.50
N ALA A 584 26.70 -14.54 -43.42
CA ALA A 584 26.34 -15.68 -44.26
C ALA A 584 26.15 -16.92 -43.36
N VAL A 585 24.90 -17.16 -42.95
CA VAL A 585 24.55 -18.27 -42.08
C VAL A 585 24.78 -19.54 -42.88
N ALA A 586 25.80 -20.31 -42.52
CA ALA A 586 25.95 -21.67 -43.01
C ALA A 586 24.63 -22.40 -42.75
N LEU A 587 24.02 -22.95 -43.80
CA LEU A 587 22.75 -23.68 -43.72
C LEU A 587 22.94 -25.09 -43.14
N ASP A 588 23.85 -25.22 -42.18
CA ASP A 588 24.08 -26.41 -41.37
C ASP A 588 23.41 -26.29 -40.00
N GLY A 589 23.36 -27.41 -39.27
CA GLY A 589 22.72 -27.46 -37.95
C GLY A 589 23.34 -26.49 -36.93
N PRO A 590 24.68 -26.40 -36.79
CA PRO A 590 25.32 -25.46 -35.87
C PRO A 590 25.06 -23.98 -36.19
N GLY A 591 25.15 -23.58 -37.46
CA GLY A 591 24.87 -22.22 -37.91
C GLY A 591 23.41 -21.82 -37.69
N LEU A 592 22.48 -22.72 -38.02
CA LEU A 592 21.05 -22.52 -37.74
C LEU A 592 20.76 -22.45 -36.23
N TYR A 593 21.38 -23.29 -35.41
CA TYR A 593 21.24 -23.22 -33.95
C TYR A 593 21.83 -21.91 -33.38
N ALA A 594 23.00 -21.49 -33.83
CA ALA A 594 23.64 -20.26 -33.39
C ALA A 594 22.77 -19.02 -33.70
N ALA A 595 22.21 -18.95 -34.91
CA ALA A 595 21.37 -17.84 -35.34
C ALA A 595 20.00 -17.78 -34.64
N ASN A 596 19.38 -18.94 -34.33
CA ASN A 596 17.97 -19.02 -33.93
C ASN A 596 17.74 -19.45 -32.47
N CYS A 597 18.67 -20.16 -31.85
CA CYS A 597 18.47 -20.84 -30.56
C CYS A 597 19.46 -20.40 -29.48
N ALA A 598 20.72 -20.15 -29.85
CA ALA A 598 21.80 -19.94 -28.88
C ALA A 598 21.61 -18.72 -27.97
N GLY A 599 20.93 -17.68 -28.45
CA GLY A 599 20.59 -16.49 -27.65
C GLY A 599 19.74 -16.77 -26.41
N CYS A 600 18.99 -17.87 -26.38
CA CYS A 600 18.14 -18.27 -25.24
C CYS A 600 18.55 -19.61 -24.61
N HIS A 601 19.36 -20.42 -25.30
CA HIS A 601 19.72 -21.78 -24.86
C HIS A 601 21.23 -21.99 -24.65
N GLY A 602 22.04 -20.93 -24.80
CA GLY A 602 23.50 -20.99 -24.73
C GLY A 602 24.13 -21.51 -26.02
N ALA A 603 25.45 -21.40 -26.13
CA ALA A 603 26.21 -21.94 -27.26
C ALA A 603 25.94 -23.45 -27.46
N LEU A 604 26.05 -23.95 -28.70
CA LEU A 604 25.69 -25.33 -29.03
C LEU A 604 26.42 -26.35 -28.12
N ALA A 605 27.72 -26.17 -27.93
CA ALA A 605 28.58 -27.02 -27.10
C ALA A 605 28.16 -27.10 -25.62
N SER A 606 27.44 -26.10 -25.11
CA SER A 606 26.93 -26.04 -23.73
C SER A 606 25.41 -26.02 -23.66
N SER A 607 24.72 -26.41 -24.74
CA SER A 607 23.27 -26.28 -24.85
C SER A 607 22.56 -27.20 -23.85
N THR A 608 21.68 -26.60 -23.03
CA THR A 608 20.71 -27.35 -22.20
C THR A 608 19.69 -28.15 -23.00
N LYS A 609 19.73 -28.06 -24.35
CA LYS A 609 18.88 -28.79 -25.29
C LYS A 609 19.61 -29.88 -26.07
N GLY A 610 20.81 -30.29 -25.64
CA GLY A 610 21.48 -31.48 -26.17
C GLY A 610 20.55 -32.70 -26.25
N GLY A 611 20.67 -33.48 -27.31
CA GLY A 611 19.79 -34.61 -27.63
C GLY A 611 18.34 -34.26 -28.01
N ALA A 612 17.97 -32.98 -28.23
CA ALA A 612 16.61 -32.64 -28.64
C ALA A 612 16.30 -33.08 -30.09
N THR A 613 15.27 -33.91 -30.26
CA THR A 613 14.80 -34.37 -31.57
C THR A 613 14.03 -33.28 -32.32
N ALA A 614 13.92 -33.42 -33.64
CA ALA A 614 13.15 -32.51 -34.50
C ALA A 614 11.69 -32.33 -34.03
N ILE A 615 11.04 -33.42 -33.60
CA ILE A 615 9.68 -33.39 -33.03
C ILE A 615 9.66 -32.54 -31.75
N ARG A 616 10.63 -32.72 -30.84
CA ARG A 616 10.72 -31.95 -29.58
C ARG A 616 10.96 -30.45 -29.84
N ILE A 617 11.78 -30.12 -30.84
CA ILE A 617 12.05 -28.74 -31.25
C ILE A 617 10.79 -28.11 -31.85
N ASN A 618 10.13 -28.79 -32.79
CA ASN A 618 8.90 -28.32 -33.43
C ASN A 618 7.78 -28.10 -32.40
N ASN A 619 7.56 -29.07 -31.51
CA ASN A 619 6.58 -28.94 -30.42
C ASN A 619 6.93 -27.77 -29.50
N GLY A 620 8.21 -27.51 -29.22
CA GLY A 620 8.66 -26.34 -28.45
C GLY A 620 8.31 -25.01 -29.14
N ILE A 621 8.53 -24.91 -30.46
CA ILE A 621 8.17 -23.72 -31.26
C ILE A 621 6.65 -23.50 -31.24
N THR A 622 5.86 -24.55 -31.51
CA THR A 622 4.39 -24.46 -31.57
C THR A 622 3.76 -24.18 -30.19
N ALA A 623 4.29 -24.76 -29.12
CA ALA A 623 3.75 -24.58 -27.76
C ALA A 623 4.09 -23.23 -27.12
N ASN A 624 5.12 -22.53 -27.60
CA ASN A 624 5.55 -21.23 -27.06
C ASN A 624 5.44 -20.10 -28.11
N PRO A 625 4.25 -19.82 -28.67
CA PRO A 625 4.10 -18.89 -29.79
C PRO A 625 4.56 -17.46 -29.48
N VAL A 626 4.52 -17.04 -28.21
CA VAL A 626 5.00 -15.70 -27.78
C VAL A 626 6.53 -15.60 -27.85
N GLN A 627 7.24 -16.64 -27.37
CA GLN A 627 8.70 -16.62 -27.19
C GLN A 627 9.46 -17.21 -28.39
N MET A 628 8.84 -18.18 -29.08
CA MET A 628 9.43 -18.95 -30.19
C MET A 628 8.65 -18.82 -31.50
N GLY A 629 7.44 -18.26 -31.51
CA GLY A 629 6.62 -18.15 -32.74
C GLY A 629 7.18 -17.23 -33.83
N GLY A 630 8.21 -16.44 -33.52
CA GLY A 630 9.00 -15.71 -34.51
C GLY A 630 10.03 -16.56 -35.26
N LEU A 631 10.24 -17.82 -34.87
CA LEU A 631 11.18 -18.74 -35.51
C LEU A 631 10.54 -19.41 -36.73
N ALA A 632 10.68 -18.77 -37.90
CA ALA A 632 10.26 -19.32 -39.19
C ALA A 632 11.23 -20.41 -39.71
N LEU A 633 11.37 -21.50 -38.95
CA LEU A 633 12.19 -22.67 -39.30
C LEU A 633 11.34 -23.72 -40.03
N ASN A 634 11.76 -24.12 -41.23
CA ASN A 634 11.13 -25.22 -41.95
C ASN A 634 11.59 -26.59 -41.41
N ALA A 635 10.91 -27.67 -41.80
CA ALA A 635 11.21 -29.03 -41.33
C ALA A 635 12.68 -29.44 -41.57
N THR A 636 13.29 -29.05 -42.68
CA THR A 636 14.70 -29.33 -42.99
C THR A 636 15.64 -28.60 -42.01
N GLN A 637 15.37 -27.33 -41.72
CA GLN A 637 16.15 -26.55 -40.75
C GLN A 637 16.00 -27.10 -39.33
N ILE A 638 14.79 -27.51 -38.94
CA ILE A 638 14.53 -28.17 -37.65
C ILE A 638 15.30 -29.49 -37.55
N ASN A 639 15.32 -30.30 -38.62
CA ASN A 639 16.09 -31.55 -38.67
C ASN A 639 17.60 -31.31 -38.59
N LEU A 640 18.12 -30.27 -39.25
CA LEU A 640 19.54 -29.90 -39.16
C LEU A 640 19.93 -29.47 -37.74
N ILE A 641 19.12 -28.64 -37.07
CA ILE A 641 19.33 -28.25 -35.68
C ILE A 641 19.25 -29.49 -34.75
N ALA A 642 18.30 -30.39 -34.98
CA ALA A 642 18.19 -31.64 -34.23
C ALA A 642 19.44 -32.53 -34.38
N GLY A 643 19.98 -32.64 -35.60
CA GLY A 643 21.23 -33.35 -35.87
C GLY A 643 22.44 -32.74 -35.14
N ALA A 644 22.54 -31.42 -35.13
CA ALA A 644 23.59 -30.71 -34.37
C ALA A 644 23.46 -30.91 -32.85
N LEU A 645 22.23 -30.95 -32.32
CA LEU A 645 21.98 -31.22 -30.90
C LEU A 645 22.16 -32.69 -30.53
N ALA A 646 21.96 -33.63 -31.45
CA ALA A 646 22.16 -35.07 -31.21
C ALA A 646 23.63 -35.42 -30.91
N GLY A 647 24.59 -34.67 -31.46
CA GLY A 647 26.02 -34.80 -31.14
C GLY A 647 26.41 -34.24 -29.77
N ILE A 648 25.54 -33.46 -29.13
CA ILE A 648 25.72 -32.96 -27.77
C ILE A 648 25.04 -33.95 -26.81
N ALA A 649 25.83 -34.77 -26.13
CA ALA A 649 25.33 -35.55 -25.01
C ALA A 649 24.66 -34.58 -24.01
N PRO A 650 23.34 -34.71 -23.72
CA PRO A 650 22.72 -33.85 -22.74
C PRO A 650 23.48 -33.98 -21.42
N PRO A 651 23.71 -32.87 -20.68
CA PRO A 651 24.18 -32.97 -19.31
C PRO A 651 23.29 -33.98 -18.58
N PRO A 652 23.84 -34.95 -17.83
CA PRO A 652 23.03 -35.96 -17.17
C PRO A 652 22.15 -35.27 -16.13
N VAL A 653 20.92 -34.93 -16.53
CA VAL A 653 19.90 -34.41 -15.65
C VAL A 653 19.57 -35.54 -14.69
N ALA A 654 19.94 -35.36 -13.43
CA ALA A 654 19.54 -36.27 -12.38
C ALA A 654 18.02 -36.45 -12.46
N LEU A 655 17.58 -37.69 -12.63
CA LEU A 655 16.16 -38.07 -12.72
C LEU A 655 15.48 -38.02 -11.33
N ASP A 656 15.93 -37.11 -10.46
CA ASP A 656 15.29 -36.82 -9.20
C ASP A 656 14.15 -35.80 -9.38
N GLY A 657 13.27 -35.71 -8.38
CA GLY A 657 12.14 -34.81 -8.41
C GLY A 657 12.50 -33.33 -8.37
N ALA A 658 13.70 -32.97 -7.90
CA ALA A 658 14.15 -31.60 -7.78
C ALA A 658 14.60 -31.04 -9.13
N GLY A 659 15.36 -31.81 -9.90
CA GLY A 659 15.70 -31.50 -11.30
C GLY A 659 14.45 -31.42 -12.18
N LEU A 660 13.51 -32.38 -12.01
CA LEU A 660 12.23 -32.37 -12.71
C LEU A 660 11.36 -31.16 -12.35
N TYR A 661 11.27 -30.79 -11.07
CA TYR A 661 10.55 -29.59 -10.63
C TYR A 661 11.20 -28.30 -11.15
N ALA A 662 12.53 -28.19 -11.07
CA ALA A 662 13.27 -27.02 -11.55
C ALA A 662 13.04 -26.80 -13.05
N ALA A 663 13.04 -27.86 -13.84
CA ALA A 663 12.87 -27.79 -15.29
C ALA A 663 11.42 -27.51 -15.76
N ASN A 664 10.40 -27.92 -14.99
CA ASN A 664 9.00 -27.94 -15.46
C ASN A 664 8.03 -27.08 -14.62
N CYS A 665 8.41 -26.68 -13.41
CA CYS A 665 7.50 -26.03 -12.46
C CYS A 665 8.05 -24.71 -11.90
N ALA A 666 9.36 -24.61 -11.68
CA ALA A 666 9.96 -23.50 -10.93
C ALA A 666 9.79 -22.12 -11.57
N SER A 667 9.70 -22.03 -12.91
CA SER A 667 9.44 -20.78 -13.63
C SER A 667 8.11 -20.11 -13.25
N CYS A 668 7.11 -20.89 -12.83
CA CYS A 668 5.77 -20.39 -12.46
C CYS A 668 5.45 -20.54 -10.96
N HIS A 669 6.19 -21.37 -10.23
CA HIS A 669 5.90 -21.70 -8.82
C HIS A 669 7.06 -21.38 -7.86
N GLY A 670 8.12 -20.73 -8.35
CA GLY A 670 9.34 -20.42 -7.59
C GLY A 670 10.27 -21.63 -7.47
N ALA A 671 11.50 -21.40 -7.03
CA ALA A 671 12.48 -22.47 -6.76
C ALA A 671 11.92 -23.51 -5.77
N LEU A 672 12.40 -24.75 -5.84
CA LEU A 672 11.83 -25.86 -5.05
C LEU A 672 11.75 -25.52 -3.56
N ALA A 673 12.86 -25.07 -2.97
CA ALA A 673 12.96 -24.74 -1.55
C ALA A 673 12.01 -23.61 -1.09
N SER A 674 11.54 -22.76 -2.01
CA SER A 674 10.60 -21.67 -1.75
C SER A 674 9.26 -21.88 -2.45
N SER A 675 8.95 -23.12 -2.83
CA SER A 675 7.80 -23.40 -3.71
C SER A 675 6.49 -23.12 -3.02
N ALA A 676 5.63 -22.31 -3.66
CA ALA A 676 4.24 -22.12 -3.25
C ALA A 676 3.41 -23.43 -3.32
N LYS A 677 4.00 -24.54 -3.78
CA LYS A 677 3.40 -25.88 -3.90
C LYS A 677 4.06 -26.92 -2.98
N GLY A 678 4.84 -26.52 -1.97
CA GLY A 678 5.33 -27.42 -0.93
C GLY A 678 4.24 -28.34 -0.37
N GLY A 679 4.59 -29.60 -0.13
CA GLY A 679 3.67 -30.68 0.25
C GLY A 679 2.64 -31.11 -0.80
N ALA A 680 2.74 -30.72 -2.08
CA ALA A 680 1.80 -31.17 -3.09
C ALA A 680 1.99 -32.65 -3.48
N THR A 681 0.96 -33.46 -3.27
CA THR A 681 0.93 -34.87 -3.68
C THR A 681 0.78 -35.03 -5.19
N ALA A 682 1.18 -36.19 -5.73
CA ALA A 682 1.02 -36.52 -7.15
C ALA A 682 -0.43 -36.39 -7.65
N ALA A 683 -1.41 -36.77 -6.83
CA ALA A 683 -2.83 -36.58 -7.14
C ALA A 683 -3.21 -35.08 -7.26
N ARG A 684 -2.70 -34.22 -6.37
CA ARG A 684 -2.90 -32.77 -6.43
C ARG A 684 -2.21 -32.13 -7.64
N ILE A 685 -1.04 -32.62 -8.02
CA ILE A 685 -0.32 -32.18 -9.23
C ILE A 685 -1.10 -32.58 -10.49
N ASN A 686 -1.53 -33.84 -10.60
CA ASN A 686 -2.37 -34.33 -11.70
C ASN A 686 -3.68 -33.53 -11.84
N ALA A 687 -4.37 -33.28 -10.74
CA ALA A 687 -5.57 -32.44 -10.73
C ALA A 687 -5.28 -30.99 -11.17
N GLY A 688 -4.15 -30.42 -10.75
CA GLY A 688 -3.70 -29.09 -11.20
C GLY A 688 -3.44 -29.02 -12.71
N ILE A 689 -2.74 -30.01 -13.26
CA ILE A 689 -2.47 -30.13 -14.70
C ILE A 689 -3.78 -30.28 -15.50
N ALA A 690 -4.70 -31.15 -15.05
CA ALA A 690 -5.98 -31.37 -15.71
C ALA A 690 -6.91 -30.15 -15.65
N ASN A 691 -7.02 -29.51 -14.49
CA ASN A 691 -7.90 -28.36 -14.29
C ASN A 691 -7.38 -27.06 -14.93
N ASN A 692 -6.07 -26.97 -15.22
CA ASN A 692 -5.45 -25.84 -15.89
C ASN A 692 -4.86 -26.24 -17.25
N ALA A 693 -5.65 -26.96 -18.06
CA ALA A 693 -5.22 -27.49 -19.36
C ALA A 693 -4.66 -26.42 -20.32
N VAL A 694 -5.08 -25.15 -20.21
CA VAL A 694 -4.58 -24.05 -21.07
C VAL A 694 -3.13 -23.67 -20.75
N GLN A 695 -2.76 -23.62 -19.46
CA GLN A 695 -1.43 -23.16 -19.03
C GLN A 695 -0.48 -24.31 -18.68
N MET A 696 -1.03 -25.47 -18.30
CA MET A 696 -0.29 -26.64 -17.84
C MET A 696 -0.50 -27.88 -18.72
N GLY A 697 -1.35 -27.84 -19.75
CA GLY A 697 -1.69 -29.01 -20.57
C GLY A 697 -0.48 -29.66 -21.27
N GLY A 698 0.54 -28.88 -21.62
CA GLY A 698 1.80 -29.40 -22.16
C GLY A 698 2.59 -30.27 -21.16
N LEU A 699 2.33 -30.16 -19.86
CA LEU A 699 2.93 -31.00 -18.83
C LEU A 699 2.29 -32.40 -18.77
N ALA A 700 1.02 -32.53 -19.16
CA ALA A 700 0.33 -33.82 -19.21
C ALA A 700 0.95 -34.79 -20.23
N THR A 701 1.63 -34.26 -21.26
CA THR A 701 2.30 -35.04 -22.30
C THR A 701 3.82 -35.10 -22.12
N SER A 702 4.43 -34.19 -21.33
CA SER A 702 5.87 -34.16 -21.09
C SER A 702 6.32 -34.86 -19.81
N LEU A 703 5.42 -35.06 -18.83
CA LEU A 703 5.71 -35.74 -17.57
C LEU A 703 4.94 -37.06 -17.45
N THR A 704 5.68 -38.16 -17.28
CA THR A 704 5.12 -39.46 -16.92
C THR A 704 4.62 -39.48 -15.47
N ALA A 705 3.73 -40.43 -15.14
CA ALA A 705 3.27 -40.62 -13.76
C ALA A 705 4.43 -40.85 -12.76
N ALA A 706 5.50 -41.53 -13.18
CA ALA A 706 6.71 -41.72 -12.38
C ALA A 706 7.43 -40.38 -12.10
N GLN A 707 7.57 -39.51 -13.10
CA GLN A 707 8.16 -38.18 -12.93
C GLN A 707 7.30 -37.27 -12.05
N ILE A 708 5.96 -37.37 -12.14
CA ILE A 708 5.04 -36.63 -11.27
C ILE A 708 5.14 -37.12 -9.82
N ASN A 709 5.32 -38.43 -9.59
CA ASN A 709 5.58 -38.99 -8.26
C ASN A 709 6.94 -38.51 -7.70
N LEU A 710 7.98 -38.43 -8.53
CA LEU A 710 9.29 -37.88 -8.13
C LEU A 710 9.17 -36.42 -7.72
N ILE A 711 8.53 -35.57 -8.54
CA ILE A 711 8.26 -34.16 -8.22
C ILE A 711 7.46 -34.05 -6.91
N ALA A 712 6.43 -34.88 -6.72
CA ALA A 712 5.66 -34.91 -5.47
C ALA A 712 6.51 -35.29 -4.25
N GLY A 713 7.42 -36.26 -4.38
CA GLY A 713 8.38 -36.63 -3.34
C GLY A 713 9.31 -35.49 -2.97
N SER A 714 9.82 -34.75 -3.96
CA SER A 714 10.65 -33.56 -3.73
C SER A 714 9.87 -32.35 -3.21
N LEU A 715 8.58 -32.22 -3.52
CA LEU A 715 7.73 -31.21 -2.89
C LEU A 715 7.32 -31.61 -1.46
N ALA A 716 7.28 -32.90 -1.12
CA ALA A 716 7.00 -33.36 0.24
C ALA A 716 8.14 -33.07 1.24
N THR A 717 9.38 -32.89 0.78
CA THR A 717 10.49 -32.42 1.64
C THR A 717 10.48 -30.90 1.84
N VAL A 718 9.76 -30.16 1.00
CA VAL A 718 9.51 -28.73 1.17
C VAL A 718 8.30 -28.58 2.08
N ALA A 719 8.50 -28.05 3.29
CA ALA A 719 7.41 -27.72 4.18
C ALA A 719 6.36 -26.90 3.40
N PRO A 720 5.06 -27.25 3.44
CA PRO A 720 4.03 -26.44 2.81
C PRO A 720 4.19 -25.00 3.27
N PRO A 721 4.10 -24.00 2.37
CA PRO A 721 4.06 -22.61 2.78
C PRO A 721 3.00 -22.48 3.86
N VAL A 722 3.40 -22.03 5.05
CA VAL A 722 2.48 -21.84 6.18
C VAL A 722 1.62 -20.63 5.85
N VAL A 723 0.63 -20.83 4.99
CA VAL A 723 -0.48 -19.89 4.82
C VAL A 723 -1.06 -19.71 6.20
N ALA A 724 -0.99 -18.49 6.71
CA ALA A 724 -1.49 -18.17 8.05
C ALA A 724 -2.87 -18.79 8.22
N LEU A 725 -3.00 -19.68 9.22
CA LEU A 725 -4.23 -20.43 9.47
C LEU A 725 -5.34 -19.56 10.07
N ASP A 726 -5.12 -18.24 10.18
CA ASP A 726 -6.19 -17.28 10.42
C ASP A 726 -7.13 -17.14 9.21
N GLY A 727 -8.30 -16.54 9.45
CA GLY A 727 -9.30 -16.35 8.41
C GLY A 727 -8.90 -15.37 7.30
N ALA A 728 -7.94 -14.48 7.55
CA ALA A 728 -7.49 -13.49 6.59
C ALA A 728 -6.52 -14.07 5.57
N GLY A 729 -5.55 -14.88 6.00
CA GLY A 729 -4.68 -15.67 5.12
C GLY A 729 -5.47 -16.65 4.26
N LEU A 730 -6.40 -17.38 4.88
CA LEU A 730 -7.31 -18.29 4.17
C LEU A 730 -8.21 -17.56 3.15
N TYR A 731 -8.75 -16.39 3.49
CA TYR A 731 -9.53 -15.56 2.56
C TYR A 731 -8.66 -15.00 1.42
N ALA A 732 -7.44 -14.52 1.72
CA ALA A 732 -6.53 -13.99 0.71
C ALA A 732 -6.16 -15.05 -0.33
N ALA A 733 -5.87 -16.28 0.10
CA ALA A 733 -5.48 -17.38 -0.77
C ALA A 733 -6.62 -17.94 -1.65
N ASN A 734 -7.88 -17.93 -1.16
CA ASN A 734 -8.99 -18.65 -1.80
C ASN A 734 -10.13 -17.75 -2.31
N CYS A 735 -10.29 -16.54 -1.77
CA CYS A 735 -11.47 -15.70 -1.99
C CYS A 735 -11.12 -14.35 -2.65
N ALA A 736 -9.96 -13.76 -2.32
CA ALA A 736 -9.64 -12.39 -2.71
C ALA A 736 -9.52 -12.18 -4.23
N GLY A 737 -9.14 -13.21 -5.00
CA GLY A 737 -9.09 -13.14 -6.46
C GLY A 737 -10.44 -12.86 -7.13
N CYS A 738 -11.57 -13.16 -6.48
CA CYS A 738 -12.92 -12.91 -6.99
C CYS A 738 -13.71 -11.89 -6.16
N HIS A 739 -13.41 -11.77 -4.86
CA HIS A 739 -14.14 -10.90 -3.93
C HIS A 739 -13.36 -9.64 -3.51
N GLY A 740 -12.16 -9.43 -4.05
CA GLY A 740 -11.24 -8.37 -3.64
C GLY A 740 -10.56 -8.67 -2.30
N ALA A 741 -9.50 -7.93 -1.97
CA ALA A 741 -8.79 -8.03 -0.68
C ALA A 741 -9.76 -7.94 0.51
N LEU A 742 -9.45 -8.61 1.63
CA LEU A 742 -10.39 -8.79 2.75
C LEU A 742 -11.01 -7.46 3.24
N ALA A 743 -10.19 -6.43 3.45
CA ALA A 743 -10.62 -5.09 3.87
C ALA A 743 -11.55 -4.39 2.85
N ALA A 744 -11.38 -4.68 1.55
CA ALA A 744 -12.20 -4.14 0.47
C ALA A 744 -13.44 -5.01 0.15
N SER A 745 -13.52 -6.23 0.69
CA SER A 745 -14.55 -7.21 0.35
C SER A 745 -15.97 -6.68 0.54
N THR A 746 -16.82 -6.81 -0.48
CA THR A 746 -18.26 -6.49 -0.38
C THR A 746 -19.04 -7.54 0.42
N LYS A 747 -18.36 -8.58 0.91
CA LYS A 747 -18.93 -9.70 1.69
C LYS A 747 -18.58 -9.64 3.19
N ARG A 748 -17.85 -8.61 3.63
CA ARG A 748 -17.52 -8.40 5.05
C ARG A 748 -18.71 -7.86 5.85
N GLY A 749 -18.63 -7.92 7.18
CA GLY A 749 -19.64 -7.41 8.11
C GLY A 749 -20.23 -8.49 9.02
N PRO A 750 -20.83 -8.12 10.18
CA PRO A 750 -21.31 -9.08 11.19
C PRO A 750 -22.36 -10.10 10.70
N SER A 751 -22.98 -9.83 9.56
CA SER A 751 -23.95 -10.74 8.94
C SER A 751 -23.31 -11.89 8.13
N MET A 752 -21.97 -11.99 8.07
CA MET A 752 -21.28 -13.06 7.38
C MET A 752 -21.00 -14.27 8.30
N THR A 753 -21.92 -15.24 8.26
CA THR A 753 -21.86 -16.48 9.04
C THR A 753 -21.41 -17.67 8.20
N LEU A 754 -20.95 -18.75 8.86
CA LEU A 754 -20.56 -20.00 8.19
C LEU A 754 -21.67 -20.53 7.27
N ALA A 755 -22.92 -20.51 7.73
CA ALA A 755 -24.08 -20.93 6.94
C ALA A 755 -24.27 -20.09 5.66
N ARG A 756 -23.89 -18.81 5.68
CA ARG A 756 -23.96 -17.91 4.52
C ARG A 756 -22.81 -18.15 3.54
N ILE A 757 -21.63 -18.52 4.03
CA ILE A 757 -20.51 -18.98 3.19
C ILE A 757 -20.86 -20.31 2.51
N ASP A 758 -21.37 -21.28 3.27
CA ASP A 758 -21.74 -22.61 2.77
C ASP A 758 -22.88 -22.52 1.74
N ALA A 759 -23.89 -21.67 1.98
CA ALA A 759 -24.94 -21.38 1.00
C ALA A 759 -24.38 -20.72 -0.28
N GLY A 760 -23.40 -19.80 -0.16
CA GLY A 760 -22.75 -19.18 -1.31
C GLY A 760 -21.92 -20.16 -2.15
N ILE A 761 -21.20 -21.08 -1.49
CA ILE A 761 -20.46 -22.17 -2.13
C ILE A 761 -21.40 -23.14 -2.85
N ALA A 762 -22.53 -23.49 -2.24
CA ALA A 762 -23.52 -24.39 -2.83
C ALA A 762 -24.30 -23.76 -4.00
N ALA A 763 -24.60 -22.46 -3.93
CA ALA A 763 -25.41 -21.75 -4.92
C ALA A 763 -24.64 -21.38 -6.20
N ASN A 764 -23.30 -21.38 -6.18
CA ASN A 764 -22.48 -20.99 -7.33
C ASN A 764 -21.64 -22.17 -7.82
N ALA A 765 -21.94 -22.67 -9.03
CA ALA A 765 -21.23 -23.80 -9.65
C ALA A 765 -19.70 -23.61 -9.68
N GLY A 766 -19.21 -22.39 -9.93
CA GLY A 766 -17.77 -22.09 -9.93
C GLY A 766 -17.11 -22.09 -8.54
N MET A 767 -17.89 -22.11 -7.45
CA MET A 767 -17.39 -22.18 -6.08
C MET A 767 -17.45 -23.60 -5.50
N THR A 768 -18.11 -24.55 -6.15
CA THR A 768 -18.30 -25.93 -5.63
C THR A 768 -16.99 -26.65 -5.30
N VAL A 769 -15.88 -26.33 -5.97
CA VAL A 769 -14.55 -26.88 -5.63
C VAL A 769 -14.10 -26.51 -4.21
N TYR A 770 -14.55 -25.37 -3.66
CA TYR A 770 -14.23 -24.95 -2.31
C TYR A 770 -15.04 -25.68 -1.22
N ALA A 771 -16.12 -26.39 -1.59
CA ALA A 771 -16.81 -27.29 -0.67
C ALA A 771 -15.91 -28.48 -0.25
N THR A 772 -15.00 -28.89 -1.13
CA THR A 772 -14.06 -30.01 -0.90
C THR A 772 -12.65 -29.56 -0.58
N SER A 773 -12.19 -28.39 -1.03
CA SER A 773 -10.84 -27.88 -0.76
C SER A 773 -10.71 -27.05 0.54
N LEU A 774 -11.81 -26.55 1.11
CA LEU A 774 -11.83 -25.87 2.42
C LEU A 774 -12.58 -26.71 3.46
N THR A 775 -11.88 -27.11 4.52
CA THR A 775 -12.49 -27.80 5.67
C THR A 775 -13.46 -26.89 6.44
N ALA A 776 -14.41 -27.47 7.17
CA ALA A 776 -15.36 -26.67 7.96
C ALA A 776 -14.68 -25.69 8.94
N PRO A 777 -13.60 -26.05 9.69
CA PRO A 777 -12.85 -25.09 10.49
C PRO A 777 -12.26 -23.92 9.69
N GLN A 778 -11.71 -24.18 8.49
CA GLN A 778 -11.16 -23.11 7.63
C GLN A 778 -12.27 -22.17 7.13
N ARG A 779 -13.45 -22.69 6.80
CA ARG A 779 -14.60 -21.85 6.41
C ARG A 779 -15.13 -21.03 7.61
N THR A 780 -15.10 -21.58 8.82
CA THR A 780 -15.39 -20.85 10.06
C THR A 780 -14.40 -19.71 10.29
N LEU A 781 -13.10 -19.96 10.10
CA LEU A 781 -12.06 -18.94 10.24
C LEU A 781 -12.26 -17.80 9.23
N ILE A 782 -12.53 -18.11 7.96
CA ILE A 782 -12.88 -17.11 6.93
C ILE A 782 -14.14 -16.32 7.33
N SER A 783 -15.16 -17.00 7.87
CA SER A 783 -16.38 -16.35 8.38
C SER A 783 -16.06 -15.34 9.47
N ASN A 784 -15.23 -15.72 10.45
CA ASN A 784 -14.84 -14.86 11.57
C ASN A 784 -14.05 -13.63 11.09
N ALA A 785 -13.12 -13.81 10.15
CA ALA A 785 -12.36 -12.70 9.58
C ALA A 785 -13.22 -11.73 8.75
N LEU A 786 -14.24 -12.23 8.04
CA LEU A 786 -15.22 -11.38 7.36
C LEU A 786 -16.16 -10.68 8.34
N ALA A 787 -16.57 -11.34 9.42
CA ALA A 787 -17.48 -10.80 10.44
C ALA A 787 -16.83 -9.76 11.36
N ALA A 788 -15.53 -9.87 11.62
CA ALA A 788 -14.76 -8.95 12.46
C ALA A 788 -14.57 -7.55 11.82
N LEU A 789 -14.71 -7.44 10.50
CA LEU A 789 -14.63 -6.15 9.80
C LEU A 789 -15.99 -5.43 9.80
N PRO A 790 -16.02 -4.09 9.89
CA PRO A 790 -17.24 -3.33 9.75
C PRO A 790 -17.86 -3.59 8.36
N ALA A 791 -19.18 -3.79 8.35
CA ALA A 791 -19.94 -3.94 7.12
C ALA A 791 -19.68 -2.75 6.17
N PRO A 792 -19.61 -2.97 4.85
CA PRO A 792 -19.54 -1.85 3.92
C PRO A 792 -20.74 -0.94 4.13
N VAL A 793 -20.51 0.36 4.31
CA VAL A 793 -21.59 1.36 4.32
C VAL A 793 -22.09 1.51 2.90
N LEU A 794 -22.98 0.60 2.49
CA LEU A 794 -23.62 0.65 1.19
C LEU A 794 -24.60 1.83 1.16
N THR A 795 -24.47 2.65 0.14
CA THR A 795 -25.43 3.73 -0.12
C THR A 795 -26.81 3.16 -0.47
N GLY A 796 -27.87 3.95 -0.32
CA GLY A 796 -29.22 3.55 -0.70
C GLY A 796 -29.35 2.97 -2.12
N PRO A 797 -28.69 3.54 -3.15
CA PRO A 797 -28.67 2.96 -4.49
C PRO A 797 -27.97 1.60 -4.59
N GLU A 798 -26.86 1.38 -3.86
CA GLU A 798 -26.16 0.10 -3.84
C GLU A 798 -26.96 -0.98 -3.11
N LEU A 799 -27.60 -0.62 -2.00
CA LEU A 799 -28.55 -1.49 -1.30
C LEU A 799 -29.73 -1.88 -2.18
N TYR A 800 -30.30 -0.94 -2.94
CA TYR A 800 -31.36 -1.21 -3.91
C TYR A 800 -30.87 -2.11 -5.05
N ALA A 801 -29.68 -1.85 -5.61
CA ALA A 801 -29.11 -2.65 -6.69
C ALA A 801 -28.85 -4.10 -6.23
N ALA A 802 -28.33 -4.29 -5.02
CA ALA A 802 -28.00 -5.61 -4.48
C ALA A 802 -29.23 -6.44 -4.05
N ASN A 803 -30.31 -5.81 -3.56
CA ASN A 803 -31.44 -6.53 -2.94
C ASN A 803 -32.78 -6.38 -3.67
N CYS A 804 -32.97 -5.33 -4.47
CA CYS A 804 -34.27 -5.00 -5.08
C CYS A 804 -34.25 -5.09 -6.61
N ALA A 805 -33.15 -4.74 -7.27
CA ALA A 805 -33.05 -4.69 -8.73
C ALA A 805 -33.10 -6.07 -9.43
N GLY A 806 -33.08 -7.18 -8.69
CA GLY A 806 -33.37 -8.52 -9.22
C GLY A 806 -34.87 -8.80 -9.44
N CYS A 807 -35.75 -7.98 -8.87
CA CYS A 807 -37.22 -8.12 -9.00
C CYS A 807 -37.93 -6.82 -9.43
N HIS A 808 -37.19 -5.73 -9.51
CA HIS A 808 -37.66 -4.41 -9.94
C HIS A 808 -36.66 -3.84 -10.95
N ASN A 809 -37.09 -2.90 -11.78
CA ASN A 809 -36.18 -2.19 -12.68
C ASN A 809 -35.01 -1.55 -11.91
N PRO A 810 -33.85 -1.31 -12.56
CA PRO A 810 -32.75 -0.52 -12.02
C PRO A 810 -33.26 0.80 -11.41
N LEU A 811 -32.60 1.31 -10.37
CA LEU A 811 -33.13 2.39 -9.53
C LEU A 811 -33.70 3.56 -10.35
N ALA A 812 -32.94 4.06 -11.33
CA ALA A 812 -33.31 5.18 -12.20
C ALA A 812 -34.59 4.98 -13.05
N THR A 813 -35.05 3.74 -13.23
CA THR A 813 -36.27 3.40 -13.99
C THR A 813 -37.26 2.58 -13.16
N SER A 814 -37.12 2.62 -11.83
CA SER A 814 -38.00 1.91 -10.90
C SER A 814 -39.40 2.52 -10.87
N SER A 815 -40.41 1.67 -11.13
CA SER A 815 -41.82 2.01 -10.89
C SER A 815 -42.18 2.13 -9.39
N LYS A 816 -41.18 2.02 -8.50
CA LYS A 816 -41.29 2.21 -7.05
C LYS A 816 -40.69 3.54 -6.56
N GLY A 817 -40.38 4.47 -7.48
CA GLY A 817 -40.02 5.85 -7.13
C GLY A 817 -41.00 6.47 -6.11
N GLY A 818 -40.47 7.16 -5.11
CA GLY A 818 -41.23 7.71 -3.98
C GLY A 818 -41.71 6.70 -2.92
N ALA A 819 -41.27 5.43 -2.94
CA ALA A 819 -41.65 4.47 -1.89
C ALA A 819 -41.02 4.81 -0.53
N THR A 820 -41.85 4.99 0.50
CA THR A 820 -41.40 5.26 1.87
C THR A 820 -40.86 4.01 2.56
N ALA A 821 -40.00 4.20 3.58
CA ALA A 821 -39.42 3.11 4.37
C ALA A 821 -40.50 2.19 4.97
N LEU A 822 -41.61 2.77 5.47
CA LEU A 822 -42.75 2.00 5.99
C LEU A 822 -43.40 1.12 4.91
N LYS A 823 -43.54 1.63 3.68
CA LYS A 823 -44.14 0.87 2.57
C LYS A 823 -43.23 -0.27 2.10
N ILE A 824 -41.92 -0.04 2.06
CA ILE A 824 -40.92 -1.07 1.77
C ILE A 824 -40.94 -2.15 2.86
N GLN A 825 -40.94 -1.75 4.14
CA GLN A 825 -41.04 -2.66 5.27
C GLN A 825 -42.33 -3.48 5.25
N GLN A 826 -43.48 -2.86 4.92
CA GLN A 826 -44.76 -3.57 4.77
C GLN A 826 -44.73 -4.59 3.64
N GLU A 827 -44.18 -4.28 2.46
CA GLU A 827 -44.06 -5.25 1.37
C GLU A 827 -43.15 -6.43 1.75
N ILE A 828 -42.02 -6.18 2.40
CA ILE A 828 -41.13 -7.25 2.92
C ILE A 828 -41.87 -8.13 3.93
N THR A 829 -42.60 -7.54 4.88
CA THR A 829 -43.38 -8.28 5.88
C THR A 829 -44.54 -9.06 5.25
N ASN A 830 -45.29 -8.46 4.33
CA ASN A 830 -46.43 -9.09 3.65
C ASN A 830 -45.97 -10.27 2.78
N LYS A 831 -44.79 -10.19 2.15
CA LYS A 831 -44.20 -11.31 1.39
C LYS A 831 -43.61 -12.40 2.28
N ARG A 832 -43.17 -12.08 3.51
CA ARG A 832 -42.75 -13.07 4.51
C ARG A 832 -43.92 -13.75 5.24
N GLY A 833 -45.07 -13.09 5.34
CA GLY A 833 -46.26 -13.60 6.06
C GLY A 833 -47.19 -14.52 5.26
N ALA A 834 -46.86 -14.88 4.02
CA ALA A 834 -47.72 -15.71 3.18
C ALA A 834 -47.75 -17.18 3.65
N THR A 835 -48.74 -17.54 4.48
CA THR A 835 -48.98 -18.93 4.89
C THR A 835 -49.50 -19.77 3.72
N LEU A 836 -48.82 -20.87 3.42
CA LEU A 836 -49.25 -21.85 2.41
C LEU A 836 -50.52 -22.58 2.86
N VAL A 837 -51.60 -22.39 2.10
CA VAL A 837 -52.75 -23.30 2.06
C VAL A 837 -52.93 -23.71 0.59
N GLY A 838 -52.75 -25.00 0.28
CA GLY A 838 -52.94 -25.54 -1.08
C GLY A 838 -51.70 -25.75 -1.94
N GLY A 839 -50.48 -25.51 -1.43
CA GLY A 839 -49.26 -26.14 -1.95
C GLY A 839 -48.73 -25.73 -3.34
N VAL A 840 -49.31 -24.75 -4.03
CA VAL A 840 -48.82 -24.31 -5.37
C VAL A 840 -48.68 -22.80 -5.46
N LEU A 841 -47.43 -22.33 -5.57
CA LEU A 841 -47.05 -20.99 -6.04
C LEU A 841 -46.26 -21.12 -7.34
N THR A 842 -46.95 -21.19 -8.48
CA THR A 842 -46.31 -21.11 -9.80
C THR A 842 -45.99 -19.66 -10.13
N GLY A 843 -44.79 -19.20 -9.72
CA GLY A 843 -44.25 -17.90 -10.10
C GLY A 843 -43.82 -17.02 -8.92
N GLY A 844 -42.72 -17.37 -8.24
CA GLY A 844 -42.09 -16.52 -7.24
C GLY A 844 -40.98 -17.25 -6.49
N MET A 845 -39.78 -16.66 -6.41
CA MET A 845 -38.65 -17.25 -5.71
C MET A 845 -38.94 -17.41 -4.21
N GLY A 846 -38.48 -18.53 -3.62
CA GLY A 846 -38.75 -18.87 -2.22
C GLY A 846 -38.20 -17.84 -1.23
N ALA A 847 -38.86 -17.73 -0.08
CA ALA A 847 -38.60 -16.72 0.96
C ALA A 847 -37.17 -16.73 1.54
N ALA A 848 -36.35 -17.74 1.25
CA ALA A 848 -34.98 -17.89 1.73
C ALA A 848 -33.99 -16.83 1.20
N ASN A 849 -34.27 -16.16 0.07
CA ASN A 849 -33.33 -15.20 -0.56
C ASN A 849 -33.57 -13.72 -0.18
N LEU A 850 -34.64 -13.39 0.53
CA LEU A 850 -34.84 -12.03 1.04
C LEU A 850 -34.05 -11.84 2.33
N VAL A 851 -32.82 -11.34 2.18
CA VAL A 851 -31.95 -10.85 3.26
C VAL A 851 -32.77 -9.98 4.22
N ALA A 852 -32.57 -10.15 5.52
CA ALA A 852 -33.19 -9.29 6.53
C ALA A 852 -32.52 -7.91 6.52
N LEU A 853 -32.94 -7.05 5.58
CA LEU A 853 -32.61 -5.64 5.57
C LEU A 853 -33.00 -5.03 6.92
N THR A 854 -32.03 -4.38 7.56
CA THR A 854 -32.23 -3.65 8.81
C THR A 854 -33.03 -2.37 8.56
N THR A 855 -33.67 -1.82 9.60
CA THR A 855 -34.44 -0.57 9.48
C THR A 855 -33.62 0.60 8.90
N PRO A 856 -32.33 0.80 9.25
CA PRO A 856 -31.47 1.77 8.57
C PRO A 856 -31.25 1.51 7.07
N GLU A 857 -31.05 0.24 6.66
CA GLU A 857 -30.90 -0.10 5.23
C GLU A 857 -32.19 0.15 4.45
N VAL A 858 -33.34 -0.19 5.02
CA VAL A 858 -34.67 0.11 4.44
C VAL A 858 -34.89 1.62 4.33
N ALA A 859 -34.44 2.41 5.31
CA ALA A 859 -34.48 3.87 5.24
C ALA A 859 -33.56 4.42 4.13
N SER A 860 -32.33 3.91 4.00
CA SER A 860 -31.41 4.31 2.92
C SER A 860 -31.98 3.98 1.53
N ILE A 861 -32.60 2.80 1.34
CA ILE A 861 -33.28 2.44 0.09
C ILE A 861 -34.47 3.39 -0.18
N ALA A 862 -35.26 3.75 0.84
CA ALA A 862 -36.36 4.69 0.70
C ALA A 862 -35.87 6.08 0.26
N THR A 863 -34.79 6.59 0.85
CA THR A 863 -34.15 7.86 0.45
C THR A 863 -33.66 7.81 -1.00
N ALA A 864 -33.09 6.69 -1.44
CA ALA A 864 -32.68 6.50 -2.83
C ALA A 864 -33.88 6.48 -3.80
N LEU A 865 -34.99 5.84 -3.42
CA LEU A 865 -36.22 5.82 -4.21
C LEU A 865 -36.95 7.17 -4.20
N ALA A 866 -36.82 7.99 -3.17
CA ALA A 866 -37.40 9.33 -3.11
C ALA A 866 -36.81 10.28 -4.18
N GLY A 867 -35.56 10.06 -4.58
CA GLY A 867 -34.92 10.79 -5.69
C GLY A 867 -35.34 10.34 -7.10
N VAL A 868 -36.16 9.29 -7.21
CA VAL A 868 -36.63 8.75 -8.50
C VAL A 868 -38.06 9.23 -8.76
N THR A 869 -38.24 10.14 -9.71
CA THR A 869 -39.55 10.45 -10.27
C THR A 869 -40.10 9.22 -11.01
N PRO A 870 -41.31 8.72 -10.67
CA PRO A 870 -41.94 7.68 -11.47
C PRO A 870 -42.10 8.15 -12.92
N PRO A 871 -41.90 7.28 -13.92
CA PRO A 871 -42.15 7.64 -15.31
C PRO A 871 -43.59 8.12 -15.45
N ALA A 872 -43.78 9.33 -15.98
CA ALA A 872 -45.10 9.92 -16.16
C ALA A 872 -46.00 8.94 -16.94
N CYS A 873 -47.21 8.68 -16.43
CA CYS A 873 -48.18 7.86 -17.14
C CYS A 873 -48.43 8.46 -18.52
N GLY A 874 -48.01 7.73 -19.57
CA GLY A 874 -48.20 8.16 -20.95
C GLY A 874 -49.66 8.47 -21.21
N THR A 875 -49.91 9.61 -21.84
CA THR A 875 -51.24 10.07 -22.27
C THR A 875 -52.05 8.94 -22.89
N CYS A 876 -53.27 8.71 -22.37
CA CYS A 876 -54.23 7.81 -23.00
C CYS A 876 -54.49 8.31 -24.43
N HIS A 877 -54.08 7.54 -25.44
CA HIS A 877 -54.35 7.87 -26.83
C HIS A 877 -55.86 7.87 -27.08
N ALA A 878 -56.44 9.05 -27.26
CA ALA A 878 -57.74 9.19 -27.90
C ALA A 878 -57.57 8.87 -29.38
N VAL A 879 -58.13 7.73 -29.83
CA VAL A 879 -58.15 7.38 -31.25
C VAL A 879 -59.21 8.23 -31.94
N THR A 880 -58.81 9.34 -32.55
CA THR A 880 -59.64 10.10 -33.48
C THR A 880 -59.72 9.38 -34.82
N MET A 881 -60.88 8.79 -35.13
CA MET A 881 -61.22 8.44 -36.52
C MET A 881 -61.95 9.61 -37.18
N ALA A 882 -61.53 9.98 -38.38
CA ALA A 882 -62.08 11.09 -39.15
C ALA A 882 -62.89 10.59 -40.36
N GLY A 883 -64.12 11.10 -40.53
CA GLY A 883 -64.94 10.82 -41.71
C GLY A 883 -66.44 11.11 -41.53
N LEU A 884 -66.85 12.35 -41.86
CA LEU A 884 -68.11 12.82 -42.50
C LEU A 884 -69.47 12.09 -42.31
N PRO A 885 -70.63 12.78 -42.46
CA PRO A 885 -70.96 14.20 -42.25
C PRO A 885 -72.24 14.39 -41.38
N THR A 886 -72.70 15.64 -41.25
CA THR A 886 -73.83 16.08 -40.40
C THR A 886 -75.22 15.55 -40.81
N GLY A 887 -76.04 15.11 -39.84
CA GLY A 887 -77.45 14.77 -40.05
C GLY A 887 -78.26 14.62 -38.75
N VAL A 888 -79.40 15.33 -38.67
CA VAL A 888 -80.38 15.39 -37.56
C VAL A 888 -80.96 14.01 -37.18
N GLY A 889 -81.20 13.75 -35.89
CA GLY A 889 -82.15 12.70 -35.48
C GLY A 889 -82.01 12.14 -34.06
N THR A 890 -83.06 12.24 -33.26
CA THR A 890 -83.20 11.61 -31.93
C THR A 890 -83.26 10.08 -32.00
N GLY A 891 -82.56 9.35 -31.12
CA GLY A 891 -82.76 7.89 -31.01
C GLY A 891 -81.92 7.17 -29.96
N THR A 892 -82.54 6.77 -28.85
CA THR A 892 -81.94 5.91 -27.81
C THR A 892 -81.84 4.44 -28.25
N LYS A 893 -80.63 3.97 -28.61
CA LYS A 893 -80.11 2.59 -28.46
C LYS A 893 -78.58 2.72 -28.33
N GLY A 894 -77.84 1.99 -27.49
CA GLY A 894 -78.07 0.64 -26.99
C GLY A 894 -77.02 -0.29 -27.62
N LEU A 895 -75.75 -0.18 -27.21
CA LEU A 895 -74.67 -1.08 -27.62
C LEU A 895 -73.85 -1.56 -26.41
N THR A 896 -74.13 -2.78 -26.00
CA THR A 896 -73.32 -3.59 -25.09
C THR A 896 -72.02 -4.04 -25.75
N HIS A 897 -70.91 -3.99 -25.02
CA HIS A 897 -69.74 -4.86 -25.28
C HIS A 897 -69.51 -5.78 -24.08
N ASN A 898 -69.15 -7.03 -24.37
CA ASN A 898 -69.22 -8.14 -23.43
C ASN A 898 -68.18 -8.05 -22.30
N LEU A 899 -68.66 -8.04 -21.06
CA LEU A 899 -67.85 -8.31 -19.88
C LEU A 899 -67.72 -9.83 -19.70
N HIS A 900 -66.57 -10.41 -20.07
CA HIS A 900 -66.31 -11.84 -19.88
C HIS A 900 -65.96 -12.14 -18.42
N VAL A 901 -66.98 -12.34 -17.57
CA VAL A 901 -66.80 -12.68 -16.16
C VAL A 901 -66.67 -14.20 -15.99
N THR A 902 -65.45 -14.69 -15.83
CA THR A 902 -65.22 -16.00 -15.21
C THR A 902 -65.33 -15.88 -13.68
N LYS A 903 -66.28 -16.62 -13.09
CA LYS A 903 -66.53 -16.65 -11.64
C LYS A 903 -65.28 -17.12 -10.88
N SER A 904 -64.84 -16.34 -9.89
CA SER A 904 -64.17 -16.92 -8.72
C SER A 904 -65.17 -16.99 -7.56
N THR A 905 -65.29 -18.18 -6.97
CA THR A 905 -66.20 -18.44 -5.85
C THR A 905 -65.50 -18.17 -4.53
N GLY A 906 -65.71 -16.99 -3.95
CA GLY A 906 -65.24 -16.65 -2.61
C GLY A 906 -65.82 -15.32 -2.15
N LYS A 907 -66.74 -15.35 -1.19
CA LYS A 907 -67.28 -14.13 -0.56
C LYS A 907 -66.34 -13.66 0.57
N PRO A 908 -65.80 -12.43 0.47
CA PRO A 908 -65.66 -11.56 1.63
C PRO A 908 -66.72 -10.45 1.60
N SER A 909 -66.95 -9.82 2.76
CA SER A 909 -67.99 -8.82 2.99
C SER A 909 -67.76 -7.49 2.27
N LEU A 910 -68.87 -6.77 2.00
CA LEU A 910 -68.93 -5.55 1.19
C LEU A 910 -68.24 -4.29 1.79
N ASN A 911 -67.40 -4.43 2.82
CA ASN A 911 -66.89 -3.31 3.63
C ASN A 911 -65.42 -2.89 3.32
N THR A 912 -64.86 -3.35 2.20
CA THR A 912 -63.45 -3.08 1.82
C THR A 912 -63.27 -2.36 0.48
N LEU A 913 -64.35 -1.93 -0.20
CA LEU A 913 -64.28 -1.28 -1.51
C LEU A 913 -64.28 0.27 -1.50
N PHE A 914 -64.23 0.91 -0.32
CA PHE A 914 -64.30 2.38 -0.17
C PHE A 914 -63.05 3.02 0.49
N LYS A 915 -61.84 2.62 0.06
CA LYS A 915 -60.57 3.27 0.47
C LYS A 915 -59.57 3.51 -0.68
N SER A 916 -60.06 3.88 -1.87
CA SER A 916 -59.21 4.31 -3.00
C SER A 916 -59.53 5.71 -3.55
N ALA A 917 -60.25 6.55 -2.80
CA ALA A 917 -60.33 7.98 -3.07
C ALA A 917 -59.10 8.70 -2.49
N ASN A 918 -57.94 8.59 -3.16
CA ASN A 918 -56.73 9.33 -2.76
C ASN A 918 -55.71 9.55 -3.90
N THR A 919 -56.16 9.62 -5.15
CA THR A 919 -55.32 9.76 -6.36
C THR A 919 -55.32 11.16 -6.98
N CYS A 920 -56.03 12.15 -6.40
CA CYS A 920 -56.11 13.51 -6.95
C CYS A 920 -55.22 14.56 -6.24
N SER A 921 -54.61 14.25 -5.09
CA SER A 921 -53.76 15.20 -4.35
C SER A 921 -52.41 15.50 -5.01
N VAL A 922 -51.96 14.64 -5.94
CA VAL A 922 -50.65 14.75 -6.61
C VAL A 922 -50.61 15.85 -7.68
N CYS A 923 -51.76 16.35 -8.15
CA CYS A 923 -51.81 17.35 -9.23
C CYS A 923 -52.17 18.79 -8.79
N HIS A 924 -52.66 19.04 -7.57
CA HIS A 924 -53.28 20.33 -7.21
C HIS A 924 -52.87 20.98 -5.87
N GLY A 925 -51.98 20.37 -5.09
CA GLY A 925 -51.46 20.99 -3.86
C GLY A 925 -52.46 21.07 -2.69
N THR A 926 -51.98 21.54 -1.54
CA THR A 926 -52.69 21.45 -0.26
C THR A 926 -53.66 22.61 -0.04
N GLY A 927 -54.94 22.43 -0.39
CA GLY A 927 -55.99 23.41 -0.11
C GLY A 927 -57.42 22.86 -0.02
N TYR A 928 -57.65 21.55 -0.22
CA TYR A 928 -58.99 20.97 -0.29
C TYR A 928 -59.24 19.99 0.86
N SER A 929 -60.31 20.26 1.63
CA SER A 929 -60.84 19.38 2.67
C SER A 929 -62.22 18.89 2.26
N THR A 930 -62.46 17.59 2.34
CA THR A 930 -63.80 16.99 2.24
C THR A 930 -64.14 16.29 3.54
N THR A 931 -65.01 16.89 4.33
CA THR A 931 -65.59 16.28 5.53
C THR A 931 -66.77 15.40 5.12
N SER A 932 -66.72 14.10 5.38
CA SER A 932 -67.84 13.20 5.10
C SER A 932 -68.75 13.07 6.33
N ASN A 933 -70.02 13.43 6.16
CA ASN A 933 -71.08 13.00 7.06
C ASN A 933 -72.34 12.71 6.24
N GLY A 934 -73.01 11.58 6.49
CA GLY A 934 -74.39 11.38 6.04
C GLY A 934 -74.71 11.34 4.54
N GLY A 935 -73.83 10.86 3.66
CA GLY A 935 -74.26 10.26 2.39
C GLY A 935 -75.02 11.14 1.38
N LEU A 936 -74.58 12.38 1.13
CA LEU A 936 -74.94 13.12 -0.08
C LEU A 936 -73.78 14.05 -0.50
N LEU A 937 -73.40 14.03 -1.78
CA LEU A 937 -72.49 15.01 -2.37
C LEU A 937 -73.25 15.83 -3.40
N THR A 938 -73.52 17.09 -3.08
CA THR A 938 -74.02 18.09 -4.03
C THR A 938 -72.86 18.93 -4.55
N HIS A 939 -72.76 19.06 -5.87
CA HIS A 939 -71.98 20.11 -6.50
C HIS A 939 -72.73 21.44 -6.38
N ASN A 940 -72.04 22.54 -6.09
CA ASN A 940 -72.63 23.88 -6.10
C ASN A 940 -72.25 24.64 -7.37
N ASP A 941 -72.71 24.14 -8.50
CA ASP A 941 -72.98 24.92 -9.71
C ASP A 941 -74.43 24.66 -10.12
N GLY A 942 -75.28 25.68 -9.93
CA GLY A 942 -76.72 25.48 -10.01
C GLY A 942 -77.20 25.18 -11.43
N THR A 943 -77.69 23.95 -11.69
CA THR A 943 -79.02 23.69 -12.28
C THR A 943 -79.36 22.20 -12.41
N ARG A 944 -80.65 21.88 -12.18
CA ARG A 944 -81.39 20.61 -12.39
C ARG A 944 -81.25 19.51 -11.33
N THR A 945 -82.37 19.24 -10.69
CA THR A 945 -82.69 18.08 -9.84
C THR A 945 -83.15 16.90 -10.71
N ILE A 946 -82.73 15.67 -10.41
CA ILE A 946 -83.40 14.43 -10.84
C ILE A 946 -83.51 13.49 -9.64
N ALA A 947 -84.67 12.84 -9.50
CA ALA A 947 -85.07 12.08 -8.30
C ALA A 947 -84.45 10.68 -8.22
N THR A 948 -84.38 10.15 -7.00
CA THR A 948 -83.94 8.80 -6.65
C THR A 948 -85.05 7.76 -6.87
N SER A 949 -84.65 6.50 -7.09
CA SER A 949 -85.48 5.33 -6.77
C SER A 949 -84.61 4.21 -6.20
N THR A 950 -85.15 3.43 -5.28
CA THR A 950 -84.42 2.38 -4.54
C THR A 950 -85.22 1.09 -4.53
N VAL A 951 -84.62 0.02 -5.04
CA VAL A 951 -85.08 -1.39 -4.96
C VAL A 951 -83.80 -2.23 -4.96
N GLY A 952 -83.63 -3.34 -4.23
CA GLY A 952 -84.51 -4.12 -3.36
C GLY A 952 -83.92 -5.55 -3.31
N VAL A 953 -83.83 -6.15 -2.13
CA VAL A 953 -82.96 -7.34 -1.88
C VAL A 953 -83.68 -8.66 -2.16
N ALA A 954 -82.96 -9.69 -2.64
CA ALA A 954 -83.35 -11.10 -2.49
C ALA A 954 -82.12 -12.04 -2.46
N ALA A 955 -82.22 -13.17 -1.74
CA ALA A 955 -81.13 -14.14 -1.54
C ALA A 955 -81.64 -15.59 -1.50
N ALA A 956 -80.79 -16.53 -1.93
CA ALA A 956 -80.95 -18.00 -1.83
C ALA A 956 -79.63 -18.67 -2.31
N THR A 957 -79.29 -19.95 -2.10
CA THR A 957 -79.12 -20.87 -0.94
C THR A 957 -78.64 -22.22 -1.53
N ALA A 958 -77.98 -23.08 -0.74
CA ALA A 958 -77.50 -24.45 -1.07
C ALA A 958 -76.35 -24.59 -2.12
N GLY A 959 -75.47 -25.61 -2.08
CA GLY A 959 -75.21 -26.65 -1.07
C GLY A 959 -74.48 -27.89 -1.64
N SER A 960 -73.58 -28.54 -0.85
CA SER A 960 -72.97 -29.91 -1.06
C SER A 960 -72.12 -30.15 -2.34
N ALA A 961 -71.20 -31.14 -2.46
CA ALA A 961 -70.45 -32.01 -1.53
C ALA A 961 -69.20 -32.64 -2.25
N ASN A 962 -68.31 -33.35 -1.53
CA ASN A 962 -67.03 -33.94 -2.00
C ASN A 962 -67.17 -35.24 -2.83
N VAL A 963 -66.19 -35.54 -3.72
CA VAL A 963 -65.64 -36.90 -4.01
C VAL A 963 -64.13 -36.81 -4.42
N THR A 964 -63.37 -37.90 -4.30
CA THR A 964 -61.90 -38.05 -4.33
C THR A 964 -61.31 -38.74 -5.60
N ALA A 965 -59.98 -38.95 -5.62
CA ALA A 965 -59.12 -39.43 -6.73
C ALA A 965 -59.10 -40.97 -6.99
N ASP A 966 -58.57 -41.43 -8.16
CA ASP A 966 -57.20 -42.03 -8.35
C ASP A 966 -57.02 -42.89 -9.65
N ALA A 967 -55.75 -43.20 -10.03
CA ALA A 967 -55.22 -44.20 -11.02
C ALA A 967 -55.29 -43.88 -12.56
N LEU A 968 -54.49 -44.41 -13.53
CA LEU A 968 -53.50 -45.54 -13.58
C LEU A 968 -52.48 -45.54 -14.80
N ILE A 969 -51.16 -45.43 -14.56
CA ILE A 969 -49.93 -46.20 -15.06
C ILE A 969 -49.62 -46.62 -16.57
N LYS A 970 -48.29 -46.62 -16.93
CA LYS A 970 -47.44 -47.36 -17.98
C LYS A 970 -47.04 -46.65 -19.33
N TRP A 971 -45.76 -46.37 -19.66
CA TRP A 971 -44.64 -47.18 -20.27
C TRP A 971 -44.61 -47.24 -21.84
N VAL A 972 -43.50 -47.32 -22.62
CA VAL A 972 -42.01 -47.32 -22.43
C VAL A 972 -41.26 -46.91 -23.75
N ALA A 973 -39.91 -47.01 -23.87
CA ALA A 973 -39.03 -46.66 -25.03
C ALA A 973 -37.74 -47.58 -25.07
N PRO A 974 -36.66 -47.45 -25.91
CA PRO A 974 -36.24 -46.45 -26.94
C PRO A 974 -35.54 -47.04 -28.24
N LEU A 975 -34.73 -46.22 -28.99
CA LEU A 975 -33.63 -46.49 -30.00
C LEU A 975 -33.80 -45.70 -31.33
N ARG A 976 -32.81 -45.47 -32.21
CA ARG A 976 -31.51 -44.75 -32.24
C ARG A 976 -30.95 -44.82 -33.70
N ASN A 977 -30.36 -43.73 -34.21
CA ASN A 977 -29.36 -43.60 -35.31
C ASN A 977 -29.62 -44.04 -36.79
N ALA A 978 -29.36 -43.10 -37.71
CA ALA A 978 -28.58 -43.30 -38.97
C ALA A 978 -28.09 -41.93 -39.55
N THR A 979 -27.05 -41.93 -40.39
CA THR A 979 -26.30 -40.74 -40.87
C THR A 979 -25.88 -40.81 -42.35
N THR A 980 -25.91 -39.66 -43.07
CA THR A 980 -25.15 -39.26 -44.30
C THR A 980 -25.39 -37.74 -44.50
N GLY A 981 -24.50 -36.83 -44.94
CA GLY A 981 -23.57 -36.78 -46.11
C GLY A 981 -24.30 -36.04 -47.28
N VAL A 982 -23.87 -34.92 -47.90
CA VAL A 982 -22.56 -34.41 -48.37
C VAL A 982 -22.59 -32.85 -48.60
N ALA A 983 -21.43 -32.23 -48.88
CA ALA A 983 -21.07 -30.80 -49.18
C ALA A 983 -21.87 -30.09 -50.33
N THR A 984 -21.70 -28.81 -50.73
CA THR A 984 -20.58 -27.82 -50.77
C THR A 984 -21.08 -26.34 -50.79
N GLY A 985 -20.17 -25.35 -50.77
CA GLY A 985 -20.37 -24.05 -51.46
C GLY A 985 -20.42 -22.78 -50.58
N ALA A 986 -19.74 -21.71 -51.01
CA ALA A 986 -19.58 -20.46 -50.24
C ALA A 986 -20.10 -19.22 -51.00
N ALA A 987 -20.59 -18.20 -50.27
CA ALA A 987 -20.53 -16.77 -50.62
C ALA A 987 -21.15 -15.85 -49.54
N GLY A 988 -20.65 -14.61 -49.42
CA GLY A 988 -21.48 -13.45 -49.05
C GLY A 988 -21.38 -12.89 -47.63
N ASN A 989 -20.63 -11.79 -47.47
CA ASN A 989 -20.74 -10.90 -46.31
C ASN A 989 -22.11 -10.19 -46.25
N CYS A 990 -22.74 -10.11 -45.07
CA CYS A 990 -23.57 -8.97 -44.65
C CYS A 990 -23.64 -8.89 -43.11
N THR A 991 -23.75 -7.67 -42.59
CA THR A 991 -23.69 -7.32 -41.16
C THR A 991 -25.00 -7.66 -40.41
N PRO A 992 -24.93 -8.17 -39.15
CA PRO A 992 -26.11 -8.28 -38.29
C PRO A 992 -26.25 -7.03 -37.39
N ALA A 993 -27.26 -6.21 -37.69
CA ALA A 993 -27.75 -5.20 -36.76
C ALA A 993 -28.85 -5.78 -35.85
N CYS A 994 -28.75 -5.47 -34.55
CA CYS A 994 -29.77 -5.53 -33.50
C CYS A 994 -31.10 -6.25 -33.77
N HIS A 995 -31.32 -7.44 -33.19
CA HIS A 995 -32.59 -7.82 -32.55
C HIS A 995 -32.38 -8.99 -31.57
N GLY A 996 -32.87 -8.90 -30.33
CA GLY A 996 -32.69 -10.00 -29.37
C GLY A 996 -32.93 -9.73 -27.88
N LYS A 997 -34.02 -9.06 -27.49
CA LYS A 997 -34.55 -9.18 -26.12
C LYS A 997 -35.96 -9.74 -26.14
N ARG A 998 -36.08 -11.02 -25.75
CA ARG A 998 -37.34 -11.63 -25.32
C ARG A 998 -37.49 -11.32 -23.83
N ASN A 999 -38.61 -10.70 -23.45
CA ASN A 999 -38.91 -10.41 -22.05
C ASN A 999 -39.38 -11.69 -21.33
N TRP A 1000 -38.95 -11.82 -20.08
CA TRP A 1000 -39.66 -12.52 -19.02
C TRP A 1000 -40.32 -11.46 -18.14
#